data_AF-A0A430G0U0-F1
#
_entry.id   AF-A0A430G0U0-F1
#
_cell.length_a   1.000
_cell.length_b   1.000
_cell.length_c   1.000
_cell.angle_alpha   90.00
_cell.angle_beta   90.00
_cell.angle_gamma   90.00
#
_symmetry.space_group_name_H-M   'P 1'
#
loop_
_entity.id
_entity.type
_entity.pdbx_description
1 polymer ?
#
loop_
_entity_poly.entity_id
_entity_poly.type
_entity_poly.pdbx_seq_one_letter_code
_entity_poly.pdbx_strand_id
1 'polypeptide(L)'
;MTDHPIRTTSDYKFSHALTGPYLPTPGKALGWPFQEMGRWRIDSDGEADEWVRGLIEWRREHLIRIGFDDSLYRHPDLVWAQGNFVHALLMVEDRYFYDPDTGRYTVDRYLDDLEARFGGIDSVLPWYIYPNIGIDDRSQFDLADALPGGVEALKQVVADFHRRGVKVFLPTMPWDNGTREGDRPDWERMADLVAATGADGINGDTYSGVPRAFHVACEARGRPVILQPESTAQAGDHHLSWNLQSWTKRVPDESIPTVIKLKWLEPRHIINIENRWSRNRTNDLQHAFFNGIGYVAWENVFGFVNLITDRDAETLRRVAMVQRRFAPLFVSKDWRPYERTLQFGIFASRFPGEGRTLWTLINRSEFAVTGEQLNVPHVAGTRYYDVWNGTELSPRIEGDRAIIALAIDGRGFGAVLATSGEEPGLAEFLKAMADRAATPLSSFASAWAAAQQELVEIEATAPHGAAPEGMIAIPAAEFDFKVRGVVIEGYATAGVDIQYPWEPDPRRTHRHRVNIPAFAIDRFPVTNAEFKRFLDASGYAPRDAQNFLVHWIDGAPPTGWENKPVTWIGIEDARAYAAWAGKRLCREWEWQYAAQGDDGRLYPWGNDWNPDAVPEPCLDRTMPVPADVDGHPAGASPFGVMDLVGNVWEWTDEYRDRHVRGAVLRGGSAYQPQTSHWYFPQAYRLDEHGKYLLMAPSKDRSAGIGFRCAVDL
;
A
#
# COMPACT_ATOMS: atom_id res chain seq x y z
N MET A 1 -68.44 5.88 -24.36
CA MET A 1 -67.09 5.29 -24.40
C MET A 1 -66.19 6.22 -23.61
N THR A 2 -65.83 5.75 -22.43
CA THR A 2 -65.02 6.39 -21.40
C THR A 2 -63.56 6.06 -21.64
N ASP A 3 -62.67 7.04 -21.62
CA ASP A 3 -61.24 6.80 -21.86
C ASP A 3 -60.36 7.57 -20.86
N HIS A 4 -60.01 6.86 -19.79
CA HIS A 4 -58.80 6.94 -18.95
C HIS A 4 -58.88 5.75 -17.97
N PRO A 5 -57.78 5.20 -17.44
CA PRO A 5 -56.46 4.94 -18.01
C PRO A 5 -56.07 3.43 -17.87
N ILE A 6 -55.20 2.89 -18.73
CA ILE A 6 -54.54 1.62 -18.41
C ILE A 6 -53.36 1.92 -17.49
N ARG A 7 -53.58 1.77 -16.18
CA ARG A 7 -52.54 1.34 -15.25
C ARG A 7 -52.41 -0.18 -15.36
N THR A 8 -51.25 -0.66 -15.78
CA THR A 8 -50.74 -1.97 -15.39
C THR A 8 -49.26 -1.84 -15.06
N THR A 9 -49.00 -2.17 -13.80
CA THR A 9 -47.75 -2.25 -13.05
C THR A 9 -46.87 -3.41 -13.51
N SER A 10 -45.55 -3.22 -13.29
CA SER A 10 -44.47 -4.20 -13.09
C SER A 10 -44.23 -5.25 -14.19
N ASP A 11 -43.05 -5.18 -14.82
CA ASP A 11 -42.08 -6.27 -14.70
C ASP A 11 -40.64 -5.78 -14.91
N TYR A 12 -39.80 -6.15 -13.93
CA TYR A 12 -38.39 -5.79 -13.81
C TYR A 12 -37.51 -6.50 -14.84
N LYS A 13 -36.45 -5.82 -15.28
CA LYS A 13 -35.16 -6.48 -15.60
C LYS A 13 -33.98 -5.52 -15.46
N PHE A 14 -33.33 -5.58 -14.30
CA PHE A 14 -31.92 -5.27 -14.15
C PHE A 14 -31.13 -6.56 -14.44
N SER A 15 -30.13 -6.52 -15.31
CA SER A 15 -29.16 -7.61 -15.49
C SER A 15 -27.75 -7.17 -15.08
N HIS A 16 -27.53 -7.20 -13.78
CA HIS A 16 -26.43 -7.75 -12.97
C HIS A 16 -24.93 -7.73 -13.35
N ALA A 17 -24.44 -7.12 -14.43
CA ALA A 17 -22.99 -7.08 -14.64
C ALA A 17 -22.51 -5.77 -15.25
N LEU A 18 -21.61 -5.08 -14.53
CA LEU A 18 -20.78 -3.95 -14.94
C LEU A 18 -21.36 -2.53 -14.81
N THR A 19 -22.02 -2.21 -13.69
CA THR A 19 -21.84 -0.85 -13.13
C THR A 19 -20.61 -0.90 -12.25
N GLY A 20 -19.67 0.05 -12.38
CA GLY A 20 -18.51 0.15 -11.49
C GLY A 20 -18.93 0.24 -10.01
N PRO A 21 -17.98 0.38 -9.06
CA PRO A 21 -18.31 0.51 -7.63
C PRO A 21 -19.12 1.78 -7.28
N TYR A 22 -19.40 2.61 -8.29
CA TYR A 22 -20.12 3.87 -8.22
C TYR A 22 -21.53 3.75 -8.80
N LEU A 23 -22.49 4.42 -8.18
CA LEU A 23 -23.81 4.65 -8.77
C LEU A 23 -23.70 5.68 -9.92
N PRO A 24 -24.56 5.59 -10.95
CA PRO A 24 -24.62 6.60 -12.01
C PRO A 24 -24.96 7.96 -11.40
N THR A 25 -24.35 9.06 -11.88
CA THR A 25 -24.68 10.41 -11.40
C THR A 25 -26.13 10.80 -11.76
N PRO A 26 -26.74 11.78 -11.07
CA PRO A 26 -27.98 12.42 -11.52
C PRO A 26 -27.90 12.83 -13.00
N GLY A 27 -29.01 12.73 -13.73
CA GLY A 27 -29.12 13.02 -15.17
C GLY A 27 -28.34 12.14 -16.14
N LYS A 28 -27.76 11.04 -15.66
CA LYS A 28 -27.14 9.99 -16.50
C LYS A 28 -28.09 8.81 -16.74
N ALA A 29 -29.41 9.00 -16.71
CA ALA A 29 -30.39 7.91 -16.65
C ALA A 29 -30.31 6.89 -17.82
N LEU A 30 -30.76 5.67 -17.53
CA LEU A 30 -30.62 4.42 -18.28
C LEU A 30 -31.35 4.45 -19.65
N GLY A 31 -30.67 4.88 -20.69
CA GLY A 31 -31.01 4.55 -22.07
C GLY A 31 -30.43 3.18 -22.45
N TRP A 32 -31.27 2.15 -22.58
CA TRP A 32 -30.87 0.91 -23.24
C TRP A 32 -31.06 1.05 -24.77
N PRO A 33 -30.11 0.64 -25.62
CA PRO A 33 -28.74 0.23 -25.32
C PRO A 33 -27.82 1.45 -25.13
N PHE A 34 -26.85 1.34 -24.23
CA PHE A 34 -25.90 2.40 -23.82
C PHE A 34 -24.99 2.87 -24.98
N GLN A 35 -25.51 3.67 -25.92
CA GLN A 35 -24.76 4.05 -27.12
C GLN A 35 -24.45 5.54 -27.28
N GLU A 36 -25.01 6.45 -26.50
CA GLU A 36 -24.74 7.89 -26.70
C GLU A 36 -24.00 8.53 -25.52
N MET A 37 -22.67 8.46 -25.59
CA MET A 37 -21.75 9.25 -24.77
C MET A 37 -21.38 10.54 -25.53
N GLY A 38 -21.87 11.70 -25.06
CA GLY A 38 -21.43 12.96 -25.63
C GLY A 38 -22.23 14.17 -25.20
N ARG A 39 -21.84 14.78 -24.07
CA ARG A 39 -22.21 16.16 -23.66
C ARG A 39 -23.69 16.40 -23.41
N TRP A 40 -24.22 15.82 -22.34
CA TRP A 40 -25.44 16.32 -21.72
C TRP A 40 -25.06 17.30 -20.62
N ARG A 41 -25.58 18.53 -20.67
CA ARG A 41 -25.52 19.45 -19.53
C ARG A 41 -26.39 18.81 -18.44
N ILE A 42 -25.76 18.19 -17.46
CA ILE A 42 -26.45 17.49 -16.38
C ILE A 42 -27.04 18.54 -15.42
N ASP A 43 -28.36 18.57 -15.31
CA ASP A 43 -29.04 19.33 -14.26
C ASP A 43 -29.14 18.44 -13.01
N SER A 44 -28.07 18.40 -12.21
CA SER A 44 -28.08 17.69 -10.94
C SER A 44 -29.14 18.22 -9.98
N ASP A 45 -29.55 19.47 -10.11
CA ASP A 45 -30.51 20.11 -9.20
C ASP A 45 -31.97 19.81 -9.60
N GLY A 46 -32.24 19.62 -10.89
CA GLY A 46 -33.55 19.28 -11.44
C GLY A 46 -33.91 17.79 -11.30
N GLU A 47 -32.93 16.90 -11.41
CA GLU A 47 -33.18 15.45 -11.53
C GLU A 47 -32.73 14.63 -10.30
N ALA A 48 -32.01 15.24 -9.34
CA ALA A 48 -31.54 14.50 -8.15
C ALA A 48 -32.66 13.93 -7.28
N ASP A 49 -33.79 14.63 -7.12
CA ASP A 49 -34.88 14.14 -6.25
C ASP A 49 -35.54 12.87 -6.80
N GLU A 50 -35.73 12.79 -8.12
CA GLU A 50 -36.26 11.60 -8.78
C GLU A 50 -35.23 10.47 -8.75
N TRP A 51 -33.96 10.78 -9.03
CA TRP A 51 -32.86 9.81 -8.97
C TRP A 51 -32.70 9.21 -7.57
N VAL A 52 -32.68 10.04 -6.52
CA VAL A 52 -32.63 9.59 -5.11
C VAL A 52 -33.82 8.70 -4.78
N ARG A 53 -35.04 9.09 -5.19
CA ARG A 53 -36.24 8.28 -4.95
C ARG A 53 -36.15 6.91 -5.60
N GLY A 54 -35.74 6.85 -6.87
CA GLY A 54 -35.53 5.59 -7.57
C GLY A 54 -34.48 4.71 -6.90
N LEU A 55 -33.40 5.31 -6.39
CA LEU A 55 -32.34 4.60 -5.68
C LEU A 55 -32.70 4.11 -4.28
N ILE A 56 -33.60 4.81 -3.58
CA ILE A 56 -34.15 4.33 -2.29
C ILE A 56 -34.97 3.06 -2.53
N GLU A 57 -35.82 3.05 -3.57
CA GLU A 57 -36.61 1.87 -3.91
C GLU A 57 -35.70 0.72 -4.38
N TRP A 58 -34.74 1.02 -5.26
CA TRP A 58 -33.75 0.04 -5.69
C TRP A 58 -32.97 -0.55 -4.50
N ARG A 59 -32.52 0.29 -3.56
CA ARG A 59 -31.80 -0.16 -2.36
C ARG A 59 -32.64 -1.14 -1.56
N ARG A 60 -33.91 -0.81 -1.30
CA ARG A 60 -34.82 -1.67 -0.53
C ARG A 60 -35.03 -3.03 -1.21
N GLU A 61 -35.41 -3.04 -2.48
CA GLU A 61 -35.59 -4.25 -3.29
C GLU A 61 -34.30 -5.08 -3.34
N HIS A 62 -33.16 -4.42 -3.56
CA HIS A 62 -31.87 -5.08 -3.71
C HIS A 62 -31.42 -5.77 -2.42
N LEU A 63 -31.51 -5.10 -1.27
CA LEU A 63 -31.15 -5.69 0.03
C LEU A 63 -32.01 -6.92 0.36
N ILE A 64 -33.30 -6.91 0.00
CA ILE A 64 -34.18 -8.08 0.14
C ILE A 64 -33.70 -9.21 -0.78
N ARG A 65 -33.44 -8.90 -2.06
CA ARG A 65 -33.03 -9.91 -3.06
C ARG A 65 -31.72 -10.61 -2.71
N ILE A 66 -30.76 -9.90 -2.13
CA ILE A 66 -29.48 -10.49 -1.73
C ILE A 66 -29.54 -11.18 -0.36
N GLY A 67 -30.69 -11.14 0.33
CA GLY A 67 -30.84 -11.72 1.67
C GLY A 67 -29.96 -11.02 2.70
N PHE A 68 -29.86 -9.69 2.64
CA PHE A 68 -28.95 -8.93 3.51
C PHE A 68 -29.30 -9.11 4.99
N ASP A 69 -28.33 -9.62 5.74
CA ASP A 69 -28.29 -9.61 7.20
C ASP A 69 -27.35 -8.51 7.70
N ASP A 70 -27.85 -7.70 8.64
CA ASP A 70 -27.12 -6.57 9.25
C ASP A 70 -26.64 -6.86 10.67
N SER A 71 -26.78 -8.11 11.15
CA SER A 71 -26.43 -8.55 12.50
C SER A 71 -25.00 -8.14 12.90
N LEU A 72 -24.03 -8.33 12.01
CA LEU A 72 -22.64 -7.98 12.27
C LEU A 72 -22.40 -6.47 12.36
N TYR A 73 -23.13 -5.62 11.63
CA TYR A 73 -23.06 -4.16 11.80
C TYR A 73 -23.61 -3.69 13.16
N ARG A 74 -24.36 -4.54 13.86
CA ARG A 74 -24.87 -4.28 15.21
C ARG A 74 -24.04 -4.98 16.30
N HIS A 75 -23.03 -5.75 15.92
CA HIS A 75 -22.20 -6.49 16.87
C HIS A 75 -21.37 -5.51 17.71
N PRO A 76 -21.42 -5.58 19.06
CA PRO A 76 -20.78 -4.59 19.93
C PRO A 76 -19.27 -4.49 19.72
N ASP A 77 -18.60 -5.60 19.44
CA ASP A 77 -17.15 -5.62 19.21
C ASP A 77 -16.73 -5.09 17.83
N LEU A 78 -17.67 -4.92 16.90
CA LEU A 78 -17.40 -4.52 15.51
C LEU A 78 -17.92 -3.12 15.17
N VAL A 79 -18.73 -2.51 16.04
CA VAL A 79 -19.37 -1.21 15.79
C VAL A 79 -18.36 -0.08 15.58
N TRP A 80 -17.15 -0.20 16.14
CA TRP A 80 -16.08 0.78 15.95
C TRP A 80 -15.72 0.99 14.46
N ALA A 81 -15.93 -0.02 13.62
CA ALA A 81 -15.63 0.02 12.19
C ALA A 81 -16.40 1.12 11.44
N GLN A 82 -17.53 1.55 12.02
CA GLN A 82 -18.37 2.63 11.49
C GLN A 82 -17.73 4.01 11.62
N GLY A 83 -16.67 4.14 12.42
CA GLY A 83 -15.90 5.36 12.63
C GLY A 83 -14.46 5.30 12.11
N ASN A 84 -14.11 4.33 11.26
CA ASN A 84 -12.75 4.13 10.74
C ASN A 84 -12.48 5.02 9.50
N PHE A 85 -12.26 6.31 9.69
CA PHE A 85 -12.15 7.27 8.59
C PHE A 85 -10.74 7.43 8.05
N VAL A 86 -9.71 7.24 8.88
CA VAL A 86 -8.31 7.31 8.46
C VAL A 86 -7.64 5.97 8.73
N HIS A 87 -7.45 5.19 7.66
CA HIS A 87 -6.74 3.93 7.68
C HIS A 87 -5.32 4.15 7.13
N ALA A 88 -4.28 3.65 7.79
CA ALA A 88 -2.92 3.69 7.25
C ALA A 88 -2.50 2.33 6.71
N LEU A 89 -1.94 2.29 5.50
CA LEU A 89 -1.18 1.13 5.04
C LEU A 89 0.29 1.39 5.32
N LEU A 90 0.85 0.61 6.23
CA LEU A 90 2.20 0.73 6.76
C LEU A 90 3.06 -0.39 6.21
N MET A 91 4.05 -0.08 5.39
CA MET A 91 5.11 -1.04 5.06
C MET A 91 5.97 -1.29 6.31
N VAL A 92 6.21 -2.55 6.67
CA VAL A 92 7.01 -2.87 7.86
C VAL A 92 8.47 -2.45 7.73
N GLU A 93 8.94 -2.23 6.50
CA GLU A 93 10.25 -1.68 6.16
C GLU A 93 10.37 -0.17 6.43
N ASP A 94 9.28 0.50 6.83
CA ASP A 94 9.37 1.92 7.18
C ASP A 94 10.22 2.13 8.43
N ARG A 95 11.31 2.88 8.27
CA ARG A 95 12.30 3.21 9.30
C ARG A 95 11.72 3.99 10.47
N TYR A 96 10.53 4.58 10.35
CA TYR A 96 9.80 5.20 11.47
C TYR A 96 9.05 4.19 12.32
N PHE A 97 8.68 3.05 11.75
CA PHE A 97 8.00 1.96 12.43
C PHE A 97 8.98 0.94 13.00
N TYR A 98 10.06 0.64 12.30
CA TYR A 98 11.14 -0.23 12.79
C TYR A 98 12.49 0.47 12.66
N ASP A 99 13.24 0.53 13.74
CA ASP A 99 14.57 1.12 13.76
C ASP A 99 15.62 0.00 13.59
N PRO A 100 16.29 -0.10 12.42
CA PRO A 100 17.23 -1.18 12.15
C PRO A 100 18.54 -1.06 12.96
N ASP A 101 18.92 0.15 13.38
CA ASP A 101 20.14 0.38 14.15
C ASP A 101 19.96 -0.12 15.59
N THR A 102 18.79 0.15 16.17
CA THR A 102 18.45 -0.30 17.53
C THR A 102 17.74 -1.66 17.57
N GLY A 103 17.28 -2.18 16.44
CA GLY A 103 16.58 -3.46 16.31
C GLY A 103 15.22 -3.47 17.03
N ARG A 104 14.48 -2.36 16.99
CA ARG A 104 13.23 -2.19 17.77
C ARG A 104 12.09 -1.64 16.93
N TYR A 105 10.89 -2.13 17.22
CA TYR A 105 9.66 -1.45 16.81
C TYR A 105 9.49 -0.13 17.56
N THR A 106 9.03 0.90 16.85
CA THR A 106 8.87 2.27 17.34
C THR A 106 7.47 2.80 17.01
N VAL A 107 6.44 2.07 17.45
CA VAL A 107 5.03 2.39 17.20
C VAL A 107 4.67 3.82 17.62
N ASP A 108 5.11 4.27 18.80
CA ASP A 108 4.85 5.63 19.27
C ASP A 108 5.48 6.69 18.37
N ARG A 109 6.74 6.49 17.92
CA ARG A 109 7.41 7.41 16.99
C ARG A 109 6.65 7.52 15.67
N TYR A 110 6.18 6.39 15.15
CA TYR A 110 5.36 6.37 13.93
C TYR A 110 4.05 7.13 14.12
N LEU A 111 3.31 6.85 15.19
CA LEU A 111 2.02 7.49 15.45
C LEU A 111 2.14 8.99 15.75
N ASP A 112 3.18 9.40 16.50
CA ASP A 112 3.43 10.81 16.81
C ASP A 112 3.72 11.62 15.54
N ASP A 113 4.43 11.03 14.56
CA ASP A 113 4.65 11.62 13.25
C ASP A 113 3.33 11.80 12.47
N LEU A 114 2.49 10.77 12.40
CA LEU A 114 1.20 10.85 11.69
C LEU A 114 0.24 11.84 12.36
N GLU A 115 0.23 11.90 13.69
CA GLU A 115 -0.55 12.86 14.47
C GLU A 115 -0.11 14.30 14.16
N ALA A 116 1.20 14.54 14.18
CA ALA A 116 1.80 15.83 13.88
C ALA A 116 1.58 16.27 12.42
N ARG A 117 1.56 15.36 11.44
CA ARG A 117 1.41 15.72 10.02
C ARG A 117 -0.04 15.85 9.56
N PHE A 118 -0.91 14.88 9.88
CA PHE A 118 -2.30 14.87 9.40
C PHE A 118 -3.35 14.47 10.44
N GLY A 119 -3.02 14.47 11.73
CA GLY A 119 -4.01 14.32 12.81
C GLY A 119 -4.35 12.88 13.16
N GLY A 120 -3.43 11.95 12.88
CA GLY A 120 -3.46 10.58 13.40
C GLY A 120 -4.44 9.68 12.65
N ILE A 121 -4.44 8.39 13.03
CA ILE A 121 -5.12 7.32 12.31
C ILE A 121 -6.08 6.57 13.24
N ASP A 122 -7.13 6.00 12.65
CA ASP A 122 -8.11 5.16 13.38
C ASP A 122 -7.71 3.68 13.32
N SER A 123 -7.06 3.28 12.23
CA SER A 123 -6.54 1.93 12.06
C SER A 123 -5.29 1.87 11.17
N VAL A 124 -4.56 0.76 11.26
CA VAL A 124 -3.35 0.49 10.51
C VAL A 124 -3.35 -0.93 9.94
N LEU A 125 -2.73 -1.11 8.79
CA LEU A 125 -2.40 -2.38 8.16
C LEU A 125 -0.87 -2.51 8.06
N PRO A 126 -0.21 -3.23 8.99
CA PRO A 126 1.19 -3.59 8.85
C PRO A 126 1.37 -4.59 7.71
N TRP A 127 2.06 -4.16 6.66
CA TRP A 127 2.21 -4.87 5.40
C TRP A 127 3.62 -5.49 5.31
N TYR A 128 3.70 -6.81 5.39
CA TYR A 128 4.96 -7.57 5.48
C TYR A 128 5.17 -8.62 4.36
N ILE A 129 4.23 -8.72 3.42
CA ILE A 129 4.19 -9.80 2.42
C ILE A 129 4.93 -9.37 1.13
N TYR A 130 4.29 -8.51 0.33
CA TYR A 130 4.79 -7.99 -0.94
C TYR A 130 5.61 -6.70 -0.70
N PRO A 131 6.70 -6.39 -1.44
CA PRO A 131 7.14 -6.99 -2.70
C PRO A 131 8.14 -8.15 -2.59
N ASN A 132 8.62 -8.49 -1.39
CA ASN A 132 9.70 -9.47 -1.26
C ASN A 132 9.25 -10.94 -1.36
N ILE A 133 7.95 -11.24 -1.20
CA ILE A 133 7.44 -12.63 -1.29
C ILE A 133 7.82 -13.28 -2.64
N GLY A 134 8.23 -14.54 -2.58
CA GLY A 134 8.67 -15.30 -3.75
C GLY A 134 10.16 -15.16 -4.10
N ILE A 135 10.92 -14.40 -3.31
CA ILE A 135 12.39 -14.45 -3.32
C ILE A 135 12.94 -15.82 -2.85
N ASP A 136 12.16 -16.50 -2.00
CA ASP A 136 12.30 -17.88 -1.56
C ASP A 136 10.89 -18.47 -1.37
N ASP A 137 10.82 -19.70 -0.88
CA ASP A 137 9.58 -20.44 -0.74
C ASP A 137 8.74 -20.06 0.50
N ARG A 138 9.13 -19.06 1.31
CA ARG A 138 8.31 -18.61 2.44
C ARG A 138 6.96 -18.10 1.94
N SER A 139 5.89 -18.64 2.54
CA SER A 139 4.53 -18.17 2.30
C SER A 139 4.25 -16.84 3.00
N GLN A 140 3.11 -16.22 2.69
CA GLN A 140 2.62 -15.04 3.41
C GLN A 140 2.57 -15.22 4.94
N PHE A 141 2.43 -16.45 5.45
CA PHE A 141 2.40 -16.75 6.89
C PHE A 141 3.81 -16.89 7.48
N ASP A 142 4.72 -17.57 6.75
CA ASP A 142 6.13 -17.65 7.13
C ASP A 142 6.78 -16.26 7.21
N LEU A 143 6.33 -15.31 6.39
CA LEU A 143 6.79 -13.91 6.43
C LEU A 143 6.31 -13.16 7.69
N ALA A 144 5.17 -13.55 8.28
CA ALA A 144 4.76 -13.02 9.59
C ALA A 144 5.68 -13.56 10.70
N ASP A 145 6.04 -14.84 10.64
CA ASP A 145 6.99 -15.46 11.58
C ASP A 145 8.41 -14.90 11.44
N ALA A 146 8.80 -14.49 10.23
CA ALA A 146 10.12 -13.92 9.94
C ALA A 146 10.28 -12.45 10.39
N LEU A 147 9.20 -11.79 10.80
CA LEU A 147 9.30 -10.46 11.42
C LEU A 147 10.22 -10.50 12.66
N PRO A 148 10.93 -9.41 13.00
CA PRO A 148 11.81 -9.35 14.18
C PRO A 148 11.12 -9.79 15.47
N GLY A 149 11.51 -10.94 16.01
CA GLY A 149 10.89 -11.52 17.22
C GLY A 149 9.57 -12.26 16.97
N GLY A 150 9.21 -12.47 15.70
CA GLY A 150 8.09 -13.28 15.23
C GLY A 150 6.72 -12.80 15.69
N VAL A 151 5.77 -13.74 15.73
CA VAL A 151 4.36 -13.45 16.08
C VAL A 151 4.20 -12.89 17.50
N GLU A 152 5.06 -13.26 18.45
CA GLU A 152 5.01 -12.69 19.80
C GLU A 152 5.40 -11.20 19.83
N ALA A 153 6.38 -10.78 19.03
CA ALA A 153 6.68 -9.36 18.88
C ALA A 153 5.56 -8.63 18.11
N LEU A 154 4.98 -9.26 17.08
CA LEU A 154 3.82 -8.69 16.37
C LEU A 154 2.62 -8.49 17.29
N LYS A 155 2.36 -9.41 18.23
CA LYS A 155 1.36 -9.24 19.29
C LYS A 155 1.63 -8.02 20.17
N GLN A 156 2.89 -7.79 20.55
CA GLN A 156 3.26 -6.59 21.29
C GLN A 156 3.07 -5.32 20.47
N VAL A 157 3.39 -5.34 19.16
CA VAL A 157 3.12 -4.24 18.24
C VAL A 157 1.63 -3.92 18.19
N VAL A 158 0.76 -4.94 18.08
CA VAL A 158 -0.69 -4.75 18.12
C VAL A 158 -1.13 -4.11 19.45
N ALA A 159 -0.60 -4.58 20.58
CA ALA A 159 -0.88 -4.00 21.89
C ALA A 159 -0.42 -2.53 22.00
N ASP A 160 0.71 -2.17 21.39
CA ASP A 160 1.23 -0.80 21.36
C ASP A 160 0.33 0.13 20.53
N PHE A 161 -0.20 -0.33 19.39
CA PHE A 161 -1.22 0.42 18.64
C PHE A 161 -2.52 0.56 19.45
N HIS A 162 -2.98 -0.51 20.11
CA HIS A 162 -4.17 -0.49 20.96
C HIS A 162 -4.03 0.48 22.14
N ARG A 163 -2.84 0.61 22.74
CA ARG A 163 -2.56 1.59 23.79
C ARG A 163 -2.87 3.02 23.33
N ARG A 164 -2.70 3.30 22.04
CA ARG A 164 -2.98 4.59 21.41
C ARG A 164 -4.36 4.66 20.75
N GLY A 165 -5.21 3.65 20.94
CA GLY A 165 -6.56 3.60 20.38
C GLY A 165 -6.64 3.26 18.90
N VAL A 166 -5.54 2.83 18.28
CA VAL A 166 -5.46 2.49 16.85
C VAL A 166 -5.75 1.01 16.65
N LYS A 167 -6.66 0.70 15.73
CA LYS A 167 -7.05 -0.68 15.38
C LYS A 167 -6.09 -1.31 14.37
N VAL A 168 -5.87 -2.63 14.43
CA VAL A 168 -4.90 -3.30 13.57
C VAL A 168 -5.55 -4.31 12.65
N PHE A 169 -5.23 -4.23 11.35
CA PHE A 169 -5.59 -5.19 10.33
C PHE A 169 -4.36 -6.02 9.94
N LEU A 170 -4.55 -7.31 9.66
CA LEU A 170 -3.51 -8.15 9.07
C LEU A 170 -3.82 -8.44 7.58
N PRO A 171 -2.81 -8.42 6.70
CA PRO A 171 -3.01 -8.66 5.27
C PRO A 171 -3.19 -10.15 4.96
N THR A 172 -4.01 -10.46 3.97
CA THR A 172 -4.07 -11.80 3.34
C THR A 172 -4.33 -11.71 1.84
N MET A 173 -3.62 -12.53 1.06
CA MET A 173 -3.63 -12.49 -0.41
C MET A 173 -4.23 -13.78 -1.00
N PRO A 174 -5.16 -13.70 -1.97
CA PRO A 174 -5.77 -14.88 -2.58
C PRO A 174 -4.87 -15.56 -3.60
N TRP A 175 -3.86 -14.85 -4.11
CA TRP A 175 -3.01 -15.28 -5.22
C TRP A 175 -1.76 -16.02 -4.76
N ASP A 176 -1.43 -16.01 -3.46
CA ASP A 176 -0.27 -16.71 -2.92
C ASP A 176 -0.52 -18.22 -2.78
N ASN A 177 -0.44 -18.93 -3.91
CA ASN A 177 -0.57 -20.39 -3.98
C ASN A 177 0.70 -21.06 -4.54
N GLY A 178 1.73 -20.27 -4.84
CA GLY A 178 2.98 -20.69 -5.47
C GLY A 178 4.14 -20.86 -4.51
N THR A 179 4.05 -20.28 -3.32
CA THR A 179 5.00 -20.49 -2.22
C THR A 179 4.63 -21.75 -1.44
N ARG A 180 5.41 -22.05 -0.39
CA ARG A 180 5.26 -23.25 0.44
C ARG A 180 3.82 -23.47 0.88
N GLU A 181 3.36 -24.71 0.70
CA GLU A 181 2.03 -25.13 1.11
C GLU A 181 1.93 -25.24 2.64
N GLY A 182 0.89 -24.63 3.21
CA GLY A 182 0.55 -24.83 4.62
C GLY A 182 -0.29 -26.08 4.85
N ASP A 183 -0.34 -26.53 6.11
CA ASP A 183 -1.04 -27.73 6.57
C ASP A 183 -2.58 -27.60 6.57
N ARG A 184 -3.09 -26.36 6.60
CA ARG A 184 -4.51 -26.02 6.73
C ARG A 184 -4.86 -24.86 5.80
N PRO A 185 -6.14 -24.66 5.44
CA PRO A 185 -6.53 -23.55 4.58
C PRO A 185 -6.21 -22.17 5.17
N ASP A 186 -6.01 -21.17 4.31
CA ASP A 186 -5.60 -19.82 4.69
C ASP A 186 -6.51 -19.15 5.72
N TRP A 187 -7.82 -19.40 5.68
CA TRP A 187 -8.76 -18.83 6.65
C TRP A 187 -8.55 -19.37 8.07
N GLU A 188 -8.12 -20.63 8.24
CA GLU A 188 -7.78 -21.19 9.55
C GLU A 188 -6.46 -20.61 10.06
N ARG A 189 -5.45 -20.52 9.18
CA ARG A 189 -4.13 -19.97 9.54
C ARG A 189 -4.22 -18.48 9.88
N MET A 190 -4.99 -17.71 9.11
CA MET A 190 -5.23 -16.30 9.46
C MET A 190 -6.01 -16.17 10.76
N ALA A 191 -6.99 -17.02 11.03
CA ALA A 191 -7.73 -16.97 12.28
C ALA A 191 -6.83 -17.29 13.50
N ASP A 192 -5.85 -18.20 13.35
CA ASP A 192 -4.83 -18.44 14.37
C ASP A 192 -3.92 -17.22 14.57
N LEU A 193 -3.44 -16.61 13.48
CA LEU A 193 -2.59 -15.42 13.56
C LEU A 193 -3.32 -14.23 14.20
N VAL A 194 -4.59 -14.01 13.85
CA VAL A 194 -5.47 -13.03 14.50
C VAL A 194 -5.64 -13.33 15.99
N ALA A 195 -5.88 -14.59 16.36
CA ALA A 195 -6.03 -14.98 17.76
C ALA A 195 -4.73 -14.80 18.56
N ALA A 196 -3.58 -15.11 17.96
CA ALA A 196 -2.26 -14.98 18.58
C ALA A 196 -1.88 -13.51 18.81
N THR A 197 -2.15 -12.64 17.83
CA THR A 197 -1.76 -11.22 17.85
C THR A 197 -2.79 -10.32 18.51
N GLY A 198 -4.07 -10.68 18.48
CA GLY A 198 -5.18 -9.85 18.94
C GLY A 198 -5.64 -8.79 17.93
N ALA A 199 -5.27 -8.91 16.65
CA ALA A 199 -5.69 -7.99 15.60
C ALA A 199 -7.22 -7.86 15.48
N ASP A 200 -7.70 -6.69 15.05
CA ASP A 200 -9.13 -6.34 14.99
C ASP A 200 -9.77 -6.63 13.62
N GLY A 201 -8.93 -6.82 12.59
CA GLY A 201 -9.38 -6.96 11.22
C GLY A 201 -8.45 -7.76 10.32
N ILE A 202 -8.97 -8.15 9.16
CA ILE A 202 -8.23 -8.79 8.08
C ILE A 202 -8.46 -7.96 6.81
N ASN A 203 -7.38 -7.47 6.22
CA ASN A 203 -7.41 -6.80 4.93
C ASN A 203 -7.18 -7.85 3.82
N GLY A 204 -8.14 -7.97 2.90
CA GLY A 204 -8.04 -8.85 1.74
C GLY A 204 -7.67 -8.07 0.49
N ASP A 205 -6.38 -7.82 0.27
CA ASP A 205 -5.91 -7.19 -0.98
C ASP A 205 -6.09 -8.14 -2.17
N THR A 206 -6.55 -7.59 -3.29
CA THR A 206 -7.05 -8.31 -4.49
C THR A 206 -8.25 -9.24 -4.29
N TYR A 207 -8.70 -9.50 -3.05
CA TYR A 207 -10.00 -10.13 -2.82
C TYR A 207 -11.10 -9.17 -3.23
N SER A 208 -11.91 -9.55 -4.23
CA SER A 208 -13.14 -8.82 -4.53
C SER A 208 -14.12 -8.85 -3.35
N GLY A 209 -14.07 -9.92 -2.55
CA GLY A 209 -14.68 -10.01 -1.23
C GLY A 209 -14.03 -11.13 -0.43
N VAL A 210 -13.74 -10.90 0.85
CA VAL A 210 -13.12 -11.93 1.68
C VAL A 210 -14.19 -13.01 1.96
N PRO A 211 -13.88 -14.30 1.74
CA PRO A 211 -14.83 -15.38 1.98
C PRO A 211 -15.34 -15.41 3.43
N ARG A 212 -16.61 -15.77 3.61
CA ARG A 212 -17.23 -15.88 4.95
C ARG A 212 -16.49 -16.83 5.89
N ALA A 213 -15.75 -17.81 5.35
CA ALA A 213 -14.95 -18.76 6.11
C ALA A 213 -13.93 -18.07 7.04
N PHE A 214 -13.35 -16.93 6.64
CA PHE A 214 -12.44 -16.16 7.50
C PHE A 214 -13.13 -15.66 8.76
N HIS A 215 -14.33 -15.07 8.61
CA HIS A 215 -15.12 -14.61 9.75
C HIS A 215 -15.50 -15.76 10.68
N VAL A 216 -16.02 -16.86 10.11
CA VAL A 216 -16.43 -18.04 10.88
C VAL A 216 -15.26 -18.66 11.66
N ALA A 217 -14.08 -18.76 11.03
CA ALA A 217 -12.89 -19.29 11.68
C ALA A 217 -12.38 -18.41 12.82
N CYS A 218 -12.46 -17.07 12.68
CA CYS A 218 -12.08 -16.14 13.75
C CYS A 218 -13.11 -16.14 14.89
N GLU A 219 -14.41 -16.20 14.58
CA GLU A 219 -15.49 -16.31 15.57
C GLU A 219 -15.36 -17.60 16.40
N ALA A 220 -15.02 -18.72 15.76
CA ALA A 220 -14.78 -19.99 16.45
C ALA A 220 -13.62 -19.92 17.48
N ARG A 221 -12.75 -18.93 17.37
CA ARG A 221 -11.65 -18.63 18.32
C ARG A 221 -11.99 -17.51 19.30
N GLY A 222 -13.24 -17.06 19.35
CA GLY A 222 -13.69 -15.96 20.22
C GLY A 222 -13.15 -14.58 19.79
N ARG A 223 -12.83 -14.42 18.50
CA ARG A 223 -12.23 -13.21 17.92
C ARG A 223 -13.05 -12.75 16.71
N PRO A 224 -14.25 -12.18 16.87
CA PRO A 224 -14.93 -11.55 15.74
C PRO A 224 -14.05 -10.40 15.21
N VAL A 225 -13.90 -10.33 13.89
CA VAL A 225 -13.04 -9.33 13.22
C VAL A 225 -13.76 -8.63 12.07
N ILE A 226 -13.24 -7.46 11.68
CA ILE A 226 -13.63 -6.78 10.46
C ILE A 226 -12.90 -7.38 9.26
N LEU A 227 -13.66 -7.88 8.28
CA LEU A 227 -13.11 -8.22 6.98
C LEU A 227 -13.22 -7.02 6.03
N GLN A 228 -12.08 -6.64 5.42
CA GLN A 228 -11.95 -5.48 4.54
C GLN A 228 -11.35 -5.91 3.18
N PRO A 229 -12.18 -6.33 2.21
CA PRO A 229 -11.73 -6.68 0.87
C PRO A 229 -11.46 -5.44 0.01
N GLU A 230 -10.74 -5.68 -1.08
CA GLU A 230 -10.67 -4.74 -2.19
C GLU A 230 -12.02 -4.72 -2.94
N SER A 231 -12.78 -3.64 -2.78
CA SER A 231 -14.07 -3.44 -3.43
C SER A 231 -13.90 -3.26 -4.95
N THR A 232 -13.79 -4.37 -5.67
CA THR A 232 -13.88 -4.43 -7.13
C THR A 232 -15.33 -4.69 -7.56
N ALA A 233 -15.68 -4.30 -8.78
CA ALA A 233 -17.02 -4.56 -9.35
C ALA A 233 -17.34 -6.06 -9.56
N GLN A 234 -16.37 -6.96 -9.31
CA GLN A 234 -16.51 -8.40 -9.56
C GLN A 234 -17.17 -9.15 -8.40
N ALA A 235 -17.16 -8.61 -7.18
CA ALA A 235 -17.86 -9.24 -6.06
C ALA A 235 -19.36 -8.93 -6.10
N GLY A 236 -20.17 -9.94 -5.81
CA GLY A 236 -21.60 -9.76 -5.61
C GLY A 236 -21.89 -9.03 -4.30
N ASP A 237 -22.90 -8.16 -4.29
CA ASP A 237 -23.27 -7.31 -3.15
C ASP A 237 -23.64 -8.10 -1.86
N HIS A 238 -23.97 -9.38 -1.98
CA HIS A 238 -24.27 -10.27 -0.84
C HIS A 238 -23.16 -10.37 0.22
N HIS A 239 -21.91 -10.08 -0.15
CA HIS A 239 -20.77 -10.06 0.77
C HIS A 239 -20.89 -8.97 1.86
N LEU A 240 -21.75 -7.96 1.65
CA LEU A 240 -22.01 -6.88 2.62
C LEU A 240 -22.41 -7.39 4.00
N SER A 241 -23.00 -8.58 4.10
CA SER A 241 -23.42 -9.16 5.38
C SER A 241 -22.26 -9.65 6.26
N TRP A 242 -21.04 -9.82 5.74
CA TRP A 242 -19.88 -10.25 6.53
C TRP A 242 -18.56 -9.53 6.23
N ASN A 243 -18.49 -8.76 5.14
CA ASN A 243 -17.42 -7.78 4.90
C ASN A 243 -17.96 -6.41 5.34
N LEU A 244 -17.62 -5.99 6.56
CA LEU A 244 -18.21 -4.79 7.20
C LEU A 244 -17.51 -3.49 6.78
N GLN A 245 -16.35 -3.60 6.15
CA GLN A 245 -15.63 -2.52 5.52
C GLN A 245 -15.15 -2.97 4.15
N SER A 246 -14.65 -2.04 3.36
CA SER A 246 -13.87 -2.33 2.17
C SER A 246 -12.86 -1.22 1.92
N TRP A 247 -11.97 -1.43 0.96
CA TRP A 247 -11.14 -0.37 0.42
C TRP A 247 -11.27 -0.38 -1.11
N THR A 248 -11.06 0.77 -1.75
CA THR A 248 -11.22 0.86 -3.21
C THR A 248 -10.19 1.78 -3.82
N LYS A 249 -9.94 1.61 -5.11
CA LYS A 249 -8.91 2.32 -5.87
C LYS A 249 -9.55 3.26 -6.87
N ARG A 250 -8.87 4.37 -7.15
CA ARG A 250 -9.15 5.30 -8.27
C ARG A 250 -10.58 5.84 -8.29
N VAL A 251 -10.73 7.05 -7.76
CA VAL A 251 -11.96 7.84 -7.88
C VAL A 251 -12.02 8.50 -9.27
N PRO A 252 -13.18 8.52 -9.96
CA PRO A 252 -13.36 9.30 -11.17
C PRO A 252 -13.07 10.79 -10.94
N ASP A 253 -12.20 11.38 -11.76
CA ASP A 253 -11.93 12.82 -11.72
C ASP A 253 -12.93 13.57 -12.61
N GLU A 254 -14.21 13.51 -12.23
CA GLU A 254 -15.32 14.18 -12.92
C GLU A 254 -15.75 15.45 -12.16
N SER A 255 -16.35 16.42 -12.84
CA SER A 255 -16.84 17.65 -12.18
C SER A 255 -17.98 17.37 -11.20
N ILE A 256 -18.79 16.34 -11.46
CA ILE A 256 -19.86 15.88 -10.58
C ILE A 256 -19.31 14.70 -9.76
N PRO A 257 -19.27 14.79 -8.42
CA PRO A 257 -18.80 13.69 -7.58
C PRO A 257 -19.71 12.48 -7.74
N THR A 258 -19.17 11.27 -7.76
CA THR A 258 -19.97 10.04 -7.81
C THR A 258 -20.41 9.58 -6.42
N VAL A 259 -21.47 8.77 -6.36
CA VAL A 259 -21.97 8.16 -5.11
C VAL A 259 -21.50 6.71 -5.00
N ILE A 260 -20.91 6.35 -3.85
CA ILE A 260 -20.43 4.97 -3.62
C ILE A 260 -21.60 4.03 -3.37
N LYS A 261 -21.68 2.97 -4.18
CA LYS A 261 -22.78 1.99 -4.15
C LYS A 261 -22.86 1.25 -2.81
N LEU A 262 -21.75 0.75 -2.28
CA LEU A 262 -21.75 -0.04 -1.04
C LEU A 262 -22.17 0.80 0.17
N LYS A 263 -21.68 2.04 0.25
CA LYS A 263 -22.11 3.04 1.24
C LYS A 263 -23.59 3.36 1.11
N TRP A 264 -24.11 3.44 -0.13
CA TRP A 264 -25.54 3.69 -0.35
C TRP A 264 -26.39 2.50 0.13
N LEU A 265 -26.00 1.27 -0.20
CA LEU A 265 -26.68 0.06 0.22
C LEU A 265 -26.72 -0.05 1.76
N GLU A 266 -25.57 0.13 2.40
CA GLU A 266 -25.44 0.11 3.86
C GLU A 266 -24.56 1.28 4.34
N PRO A 267 -25.15 2.39 4.81
CA PRO A 267 -24.42 3.57 5.27
C PRO A 267 -23.45 3.34 6.43
N ARG A 268 -23.60 2.25 7.18
CA ARG A 268 -22.63 1.84 8.21
C ARG A 268 -21.38 1.19 7.62
N HIS A 269 -21.41 0.74 6.36
CA HIS A 269 -20.25 0.17 5.68
C HIS A 269 -19.28 1.29 5.29
N ILE A 270 -18.12 1.31 5.93
CA ILE A 270 -17.07 2.29 5.64
C ILE A 270 -16.16 1.74 4.54
N ILE A 271 -15.96 2.57 3.52
CA ILE A 271 -14.99 2.33 2.45
C ILE A 271 -13.81 3.26 2.69
N ASN A 272 -12.59 2.73 2.73
CA ASN A 272 -11.39 3.57 2.73
C ASN A 272 -10.88 3.71 1.29
N ILE A 273 -10.95 4.91 0.72
CA ILE A 273 -10.46 5.17 -0.63
C ILE A 273 -8.95 5.27 -0.65
N GLU A 274 -8.33 4.62 -1.63
CA GLU A 274 -6.90 4.58 -1.84
C GLU A 274 -6.53 5.15 -3.22
N ASN A 275 -5.52 6.02 -3.24
CA ASN A 275 -4.91 6.55 -4.45
C ASN A 275 -3.41 6.84 -4.22
N ARG A 276 -2.65 5.78 -3.97
CA ARG A 276 -1.24 5.73 -3.59
C ARG A 276 -0.30 6.37 -4.62
N TRP A 277 -0.75 6.50 -5.86
CA TRP A 277 0.04 7.12 -6.94
C TRP A 277 -0.26 8.61 -7.10
N SER A 278 -1.33 9.12 -6.48
CA SER A 278 -1.66 10.53 -6.59
C SER A 278 -0.65 11.39 -5.84
N ARG A 279 -0.26 12.49 -6.47
CA ARG A 279 0.55 13.57 -5.87
C ARG A 279 -0.32 14.75 -5.41
N ASN A 280 -1.62 14.70 -5.72
CA ASN A 280 -2.62 15.67 -5.28
C ASN A 280 -3.90 14.92 -4.90
N ARG A 281 -4.19 14.87 -3.60
CA ARG A 281 -5.27 14.05 -3.03
C ARG A 281 -6.58 14.83 -2.88
N THR A 282 -6.68 16.03 -3.44
CA THR A 282 -7.90 16.87 -3.31
C THR A 282 -9.14 16.14 -3.81
N ASN A 283 -9.07 15.49 -4.97
CA ASN A 283 -10.20 14.77 -5.53
C ASN A 283 -10.64 13.62 -4.61
N ASP A 284 -9.67 12.85 -4.13
CA ASP A 284 -9.92 11.69 -3.25
C ASP A 284 -10.53 12.14 -1.91
N LEU A 285 -10.00 13.19 -1.30
CA LEU A 285 -10.49 13.74 -0.02
C LEU A 285 -11.88 14.39 -0.17
N GLN A 286 -12.13 15.10 -1.28
CA GLN A 286 -13.48 15.63 -1.57
C GLN A 286 -14.49 14.50 -1.76
N HIS A 287 -14.08 13.43 -2.44
CA HIS A 287 -14.95 12.27 -2.64
C HIS A 287 -15.26 11.53 -1.33
N ALA A 288 -14.24 11.34 -0.49
CA ALA A 288 -14.40 10.77 0.85
C ALA A 288 -15.35 11.61 1.71
N PHE A 289 -15.19 12.93 1.69
CA PHE A 289 -16.01 13.87 2.47
C PHE A 289 -17.46 13.99 1.97
N PHE A 290 -17.65 13.98 0.66
CA PHE A 290 -18.98 14.00 0.04
C PHE A 290 -19.76 12.71 0.32
N ASN A 291 -19.10 11.54 0.27
CA ASN A 291 -19.76 10.25 0.52
C ASN A 291 -19.84 9.86 2.00
N GLY A 292 -19.12 10.55 2.90
CA GLY A 292 -19.09 10.19 4.31
C GLY A 292 -18.33 8.89 4.58
N ILE A 293 -17.20 8.71 3.91
CA ILE A 293 -16.36 7.51 3.94
C ILE A 293 -14.91 7.88 4.26
N GLY A 294 -14.05 6.88 4.41
CA GLY A 294 -12.67 7.07 4.83
C GLY A 294 -11.66 7.19 3.70
N TYR A 295 -10.41 7.43 4.09
CA TYR A 295 -9.24 7.50 3.23
C TYR A 295 -8.15 6.53 3.72
N VAL A 296 -7.40 5.95 2.79
CA VAL A 296 -6.18 5.17 3.07
C VAL A 296 -4.97 6.08 2.92
N ALA A 297 -4.33 6.43 4.03
CA ALA A 297 -3.02 7.06 4.05
C ALA A 297 -1.95 6.01 3.72
N TRP A 298 -1.46 6.01 2.48
CA TRP A 298 -0.40 5.13 2.02
C TRP A 298 0.75 5.96 1.46
N GLU A 299 1.81 6.11 2.25
CA GLU A 299 2.95 6.98 1.93
C GLU A 299 4.18 6.19 1.49
N ASN A 300 4.51 5.08 2.16
CA ASN A 300 5.54 4.15 1.69
C ASN A 300 4.89 3.11 0.76
N VAL A 301 4.92 3.36 -0.55
CA VAL A 301 4.30 2.51 -1.58
C VAL A 301 5.33 1.51 -2.08
N PHE A 302 5.47 0.37 -1.39
CA PHE A 302 6.41 -0.69 -1.77
C PHE A 302 7.86 -0.17 -1.95
N GLY A 303 8.30 0.70 -1.04
CA GLY A 303 9.62 1.33 -1.10
C GLY A 303 9.71 2.58 -1.96
N PHE A 304 8.59 3.06 -2.52
CA PHE A 304 8.44 4.41 -3.09
C PHE A 304 7.79 5.34 -2.07
N VAL A 305 8.55 6.31 -1.57
CA VAL A 305 8.07 7.27 -0.57
C VAL A 305 7.28 8.40 -1.26
N ASN A 306 5.96 8.29 -1.25
CA ASN A 306 4.99 9.28 -1.74
C ASN A 306 4.25 9.96 -0.57
N LEU A 307 4.96 10.82 0.17
CA LEU A 307 4.37 11.55 1.29
C LEU A 307 3.17 12.41 0.89
N ILE A 308 2.22 12.55 1.79
CA ILE A 308 1.10 13.48 1.68
C ILE A 308 1.66 14.91 1.82
N THR A 309 1.31 15.79 0.88
CA THR A 309 1.74 17.20 0.90
C THR A 309 1.15 17.95 2.09
N ASP A 310 1.78 19.05 2.54
CA ASP A 310 1.28 19.84 3.68
C ASP A 310 -0.19 20.27 3.51
N ARG A 311 -0.57 20.66 2.29
CA ARG A 311 -1.96 21.01 1.97
C ARG A 311 -2.90 19.81 2.15
N ASP A 312 -2.55 18.68 1.56
CA ASP A 312 -3.40 17.49 1.61
C ASP A 312 -3.45 16.91 3.03
N ALA A 313 -2.36 17.04 3.79
CA ALA A 313 -2.25 16.62 5.18
C ALA A 313 -3.16 17.45 6.10
N GLU A 314 -3.15 18.78 5.95
CA GLU A 314 -4.09 19.65 6.69
C GLU A 314 -5.53 19.43 6.24
N THR A 315 -5.75 19.14 4.96
CA THR A 315 -7.10 18.79 4.44
C THR A 315 -7.61 17.51 5.08
N LEU A 316 -6.82 16.43 5.06
CA LEU A 316 -7.16 15.15 5.68
C LEU A 316 -7.43 15.32 7.17
N ARG A 317 -6.60 16.12 7.87
CA ARG A 317 -6.80 16.45 9.28
C ARG A 317 -8.18 17.06 9.54
N ARG A 318 -8.54 18.12 8.82
CA ARG A 318 -9.83 18.82 9.00
C ARG A 318 -11.02 17.93 8.65
N VAL A 319 -10.91 17.17 7.56
CA VAL A 319 -11.91 16.17 7.16
C VAL A 319 -12.11 15.13 8.26
N ALA A 320 -11.02 14.55 8.77
CA ALA A 320 -11.07 13.55 9.84
C ALA A 320 -11.63 14.12 11.15
N MET A 321 -11.31 15.37 11.51
CA MET A 321 -11.89 16.04 12.68
C MET A 321 -13.43 16.10 12.59
N VAL A 322 -13.97 16.54 11.45
CA VAL A 322 -15.43 16.59 11.22
C VAL A 322 -16.01 15.18 11.23
N GLN A 323 -15.40 14.23 10.52
CA GLN A 323 -15.88 12.85 10.43
C GLN A 323 -15.93 12.15 11.79
N ARG A 324 -14.85 12.22 12.57
CA ARG A 324 -14.79 11.63 13.93
C ARG A 324 -15.81 12.26 14.86
N ARG A 325 -15.94 13.60 14.85
CA ARG A 325 -16.88 14.32 15.71
C ARG A 325 -18.34 13.96 15.43
N PHE A 326 -18.68 13.79 14.16
CA PHE A 326 -20.04 13.54 13.70
C PHE A 326 -20.25 12.14 13.12
N ALA A 327 -19.44 11.17 13.52
CA ALA A 327 -19.48 9.79 13.02
C ALA A 327 -20.91 9.17 13.03
N PRO A 328 -21.75 9.37 14.07
CA PRO A 328 -23.12 8.86 14.07
C PRO A 328 -24.00 9.40 12.94
N LEU A 329 -23.72 10.61 12.42
CA LEU A 329 -24.45 11.21 11.30
C LEU A 329 -23.97 10.63 9.97
N PHE A 330 -22.66 10.40 9.82
CA PHE A 330 -22.09 9.82 8.60
C PHE A 330 -22.57 8.41 8.29
N VAL A 331 -23.10 7.69 9.27
CA VAL A 331 -23.71 6.35 9.09
C VAL A 331 -25.24 6.37 9.12
N SER A 332 -25.85 7.54 8.98
CA SER A 332 -27.30 7.70 8.91
C SER A 332 -27.90 6.89 7.76
N LYS A 333 -28.96 6.12 8.06
CA LYS A 333 -29.70 5.37 7.04
C LYS A 333 -30.42 6.27 6.04
N ASP A 334 -30.67 7.51 6.43
CA ASP A 334 -31.34 8.55 5.66
C ASP A 334 -30.34 9.53 5.00
N TRP A 335 -29.07 9.12 4.86
CA TRP A 335 -28.09 9.86 4.07
C TRP A 335 -28.64 10.15 2.67
N ARG A 336 -28.52 11.41 2.25
CA ARG A 336 -28.95 11.90 0.94
C ARG A 336 -27.79 12.65 0.26
N PRO A 337 -27.15 12.07 -0.77
CA PRO A 337 -26.21 12.81 -1.62
C PRO A 337 -26.96 13.79 -2.52
N TYR A 338 -26.24 14.79 -3.03
CA TYR A 338 -26.78 15.85 -3.88
C TYR A 338 -27.93 16.62 -3.20
N GLU A 339 -27.69 17.08 -1.96
CA GLU A 339 -28.48 18.16 -1.37
C GLU A 339 -28.47 19.37 -2.29
N ARG A 340 -29.68 19.89 -2.60
CA ARG A 340 -29.85 21.01 -3.52
C ARG A 340 -29.03 22.19 -3.03
N THR A 341 -28.11 22.64 -3.88
CA THR A 341 -27.29 23.82 -3.68
C THR A 341 -27.79 24.97 -4.54
N LEU A 342 -27.48 26.20 -4.15
CA LEU A 342 -27.93 27.40 -4.88
C LEU A 342 -26.93 27.86 -5.95
N GLN A 343 -25.70 27.34 -5.94
CA GLN A 343 -24.65 27.76 -6.86
C GLN A 343 -24.02 26.59 -7.59
N PHE A 344 -23.72 26.82 -8.87
CA PHE A 344 -23.10 25.84 -9.75
C PHE A 344 -21.71 25.44 -9.25
N GLY A 345 -21.40 24.15 -9.32
CA GLY A 345 -20.10 23.59 -8.93
C GLY A 345 -19.95 23.36 -7.42
N ILE A 346 -20.93 23.74 -6.61
CA ILE A 346 -21.04 23.31 -5.21
C ILE A 346 -21.88 22.04 -5.18
N PHE A 347 -21.40 21.03 -4.47
CA PHE A 347 -22.14 19.79 -4.25
C PHE A 347 -22.22 19.52 -2.76
N ALA A 348 -23.39 19.10 -2.29
CA ALA A 348 -23.61 18.83 -0.88
C ALA A 348 -24.20 17.43 -0.63
N SER A 349 -23.90 16.87 0.53
CA SER A 349 -24.51 15.65 1.06
C SER A 349 -25.14 15.94 2.41
N ARG A 350 -26.36 15.46 2.63
CA ARG A 350 -27.11 15.60 3.88
C ARG A 350 -27.04 14.32 4.70
N PHE A 351 -26.62 14.45 5.95
CA PHE A 351 -26.46 13.40 6.95
C PHE A 351 -27.34 13.71 8.17
N PRO A 352 -28.61 13.25 8.19
CA PRO A 352 -29.54 13.57 9.26
C PRO A 352 -29.37 12.64 10.47
N GLY A 353 -29.72 13.15 11.66
CA GLY A 353 -29.83 12.38 12.89
C GLY A 353 -30.96 12.93 13.76
N GLU A 354 -31.07 12.42 14.99
CA GLU A 354 -32.09 12.88 15.93
C GLU A 354 -31.78 14.30 16.42
N GLY A 355 -32.66 15.26 16.13
CA GLY A 355 -32.53 16.67 16.54
C GLY A 355 -31.40 17.46 15.88
N ARG A 356 -30.65 16.84 14.96
CA ARG A 356 -29.49 17.47 14.29
C ARG A 356 -29.29 16.97 12.88
N THR A 357 -28.67 17.76 12.02
CA THR A 357 -28.35 17.38 10.64
C THR A 357 -27.02 18.03 10.23
N LEU A 358 -26.14 17.24 9.63
CA LEU A 358 -24.90 17.71 9.05
C LEU A 358 -25.03 17.75 7.53
N TRP A 359 -24.58 18.83 6.91
CA TRP A 359 -24.34 18.89 5.47
C TRP A 359 -22.84 19.01 5.24
N THR A 360 -22.27 18.14 4.41
CA THR A 360 -20.93 18.36 3.87
C THR A 360 -21.06 19.00 2.49
N LEU A 361 -20.14 19.89 2.15
CA LEU A 361 -20.10 20.59 0.88
C LEU A 361 -18.69 20.50 0.29
N ILE A 362 -18.62 20.39 -1.03
CA ILE A 362 -17.38 20.49 -1.79
C ILE A 362 -17.56 21.48 -2.92
N ASN A 363 -16.51 22.26 -3.20
CA ASN A 363 -16.45 23.13 -4.37
C ASN A 363 -15.60 22.45 -5.45
N ARG A 364 -16.20 22.14 -6.60
CA ARG A 364 -15.52 21.52 -7.75
C ARG A 364 -14.98 22.55 -8.74
N SER A 365 -15.21 23.83 -8.48
CA SER A 365 -14.63 24.95 -9.25
C SER A 365 -13.22 25.29 -8.76
N GLU A 366 -12.40 25.88 -9.62
CA GLU A 366 -11.04 26.33 -9.27
C GLU A 366 -11.00 27.64 -8.48
N PHE A 367 -12.12 28.37 -8.44
CA PHE A 367 -12.26 29.64 -7.75
C PHE A 367 -13.16 29.52 -6.52
N ALA A 368 -12.95 30.43 -5.56
CA ALA A 368 -13.78 30.52 -4.37
C ALA A 368 -15.21 30.95 -4.74
N VAL A 369 -16.19 30.40 -4.01
CA VAL A 369 -17.61 30.71 -4.14
C VAL A 369 -18.09 31.28 -2.80
N THR A 370 -18.85 32.38 -2.85
CA THR A 370 -19.34 33.09 -1.66
C THR A 370 -20.83 33.38 -1.77
N GLY A 371 -21.48 33.71 -0.65
CA GLY A 371 -22.91 34.01 -0.60
C GLY A 371 -23.75 32.78 -0.29
N GLU A 372 -25.01 32.77 -0.73
CA GLU A 372 -25.99 31.72 -0.40
C GLU A 372 -25.64 30.41 -1.11
N GLN A 373 -25.50 29.32 -0.34
CA GLN A 373 -25.11 28.00 -0.85
C GLN A 373 -26.20 26.96 -0.64
N LEU A 374 -26.90 27.00 0.50
CA LEU A 374 -27.92 26.02 0.87
C LEU A 374 -29.27 26.69 1.08
N ASN A 375 -30.32 25.99 0.68
CA ASN A 375 -31.69 26.29 1.04
C ASN A 375 -32.27 24.99 1.62
N VAL A 376 -32.50 24.94 2.93
CA VAL A 376 -32.88 23.72 3.66
C VAL A 376 -34.13 23.93 4.52
N PRO A 377 -34.86 22.87 4.88
CA PRO A 377 -35.97 23.00 5.83
C PRO A 377 -35.52 23.62 7.16
N HIS A 378 -36.36 24.49 7.71
CA HIS A 378 -36.14 25.17 8.98
C HIS A 378 -37.25 24.85 9.97
N VAL A 379 -36.85 24.59 11.21
CA VAL A 379 -37.74 24.49 12.37
C VAL A 379 -37.34 25.57 13.36
N ALA A 380 -38.33 26.29 13.90
CA ALA A 380 -38.08 27.34 14.89
C ALA A 380 -37.25 26.82 16.07
N GLY A 381 -36.25 27.60 16.48
CA GLY A 381 -35.29 27.21 17.54
C GLY A 381 -34.06 26.44 17.05
N THR A 382 -33.99 26.07 15.76
CA THR A 382 -32.79 25.47 15.18
C THR A 382 -31.64 26.48 15.12
N ARG A 383 -30.46 26.08 15.59
CA ARG A 383 -29.20 26.83 15.43
C ARG A 383 -28.35 26.21 14.34
N TYR A 384 -27.58 27.04 13.65
CA TYR A 384 -26.77 26.64 12.50
C TYR A 384 -25.31 27.03 12.74
N TYR A 385 -24.38 26.16 12.36
CA TYR A 385 -22.95 26.37 12.54
C TYR A 385 -22.21 25.94 11.28
N ASP A 386 -21.26 26.77 10.85
CA ASP A 386 -20.22 26.36 9.93
C ASP A 386 -19.17 25.61 10.76
N VAL A 387 -19.27 24.30 10.74
CA VAL A 387 -18.36 23.43 11.50
C VAL A 387 -17.03 23.22 10.78
N TRP A 388 -16.89 23.70 9.54
CA TRP A 388 -15.61 23.72 8.83
C TRP A 388 -14.76 24.94 9.23
N ASN A 389 -15.39 26.11 9.35
CA ASN A 389 -14.73 27.35 9.75
C ASN A 389 -14.86 27.68 11.26
N GLY A 390 -15.65 26.90 12.01
CA GLY A 390 -15.78 27.04 13.45
C GLY A 390 -16.65 28.21 13.92
N THR A 391 -17.64 28.62 13.13
CA THR A 391 -18.46 29.82 13.39
C THR A 391 -19.94 29.53 13.46
N GLU A 392 -20.67 30.20 14.34
CA GLU A 392 -22.14 30.19 14.32
C GLU A 392 -22.68 31.01 13.13
N LEU A 393 -23.73 30.50 12.50
CA LEU A 393 -24.36 31.08 11.31
C LEU A 393 -25.72 31.68 11.67
N SER A 394 -26.04 32.79 11.02
CA SER A 394 -27.36 33.44 11.08
C SER A 394 -28.02 33.36 9.71
N PRO A 395 -28.66 32.23 9.36
CA PRO A 395 -29.29 32.07 8.05
C PRO A 395 -30.48 32.99 7.88
N ARG A 396 -30.76 33.38 6.63
CA ARG A 396 -31.97 34.10 6.27
C ARG A 396 -33.14 33.13 6.30
N ILE A 397 -34.12 33.38 7.18
CA ILE A 397 -35.30 32.54 7.32
C ILE A 397 -36.42 33.08 6.42
N GLU A 398 -36.92 32.24 5.53
CA GLU A 398 -38.06 32.53 4.65
C GLU A 398 -39.11 31.43 4.78
N GLY A 399 -40.15 31.70 5.56
CA GLY A 399 -41.17 30.70 5.87
C GLY A 399 -40.60 29.53 6.66
N ASP A 400 -40.70 28.32 6.09
CA ASP A 400 -40.19 27.07 6.65
C ASP A 400 -38.79 26.71 6.10
N ARG A 401 -38.05 27.69 5.56
CA ARG A 401 -36.74 27.50 4.94
C ARG A 401 -35.67 28.36 5.59
N ALA A 402 -34.48 27.79 5.72
CA ALA A 402 -33.25 28.49 6.09
C ALA A 402 -32.33 28.57 4.87
N ILE A 403 -32.01 29.80 4.46
CA ILE A 403 -31.07 30.10 3.39
C ILE A 403 -29.73 30.43 4.03
N ILE A 404 -28.73 29.60 3.76
CA ILE A 404 -27.45 29.61 4.47
C ILE A 404 -26.36 30.11 3.52
N ALA A 405 -25.67 31.17 3.94
CA ALA A 405 -24.57 31.76 3.21
C ALA A 405 -23.21 31.31 3.78
N LEU A 406 -22.32 30.82 2.91
CA LEU A 406 -21.00 30.31 3.25
C LEU A 406 -19.98 30.81 2.21
N ALA A 407 -18.72 30.91 2.61
CA ALA A 407 -17.60 31.01 1.68
C ALA A 407 -16.89 29.66 1.59
N ILE A 408 -16.66 29.17 0.37
CA ILE A 408 -15.95 27.91 0.11
C ILE A 408 -14.85 28.18 -0.91
N ASP A 409 -13.60 27.92 -0.53
CA ASP A 409 -12.43 28.09 -1.39
C ASP A 409 -12.54 27.28 -2.69
N GLY A 410 -11.77 27.68 -3.71
CA GLY A 410 -11.61 26.89 -4.93
C GLY A 410 -11.04 25.51 -4.60
N ARG A 411 -11.66 24.45 -5.14
CA ARG A 411 -11.37 23.05 -4.76
C ARG A 411 -11.45 22.80 -3.25
N GLY A 412 -12.28 23.59 -2.57
CA GLY A 412 -12.43 23.63 -1.12
C GLY A 412 -13.52 22.72 -0.59
N PHE A 413 -13.75 22.86 0.72
CA PHE A 413 -14.66 22.05 1.53
C PHE A 413 -15.47 22.99 2.42
N GLY A 414 -16.67 22.56 2.80
CA GLY A 414 -17.50 23.24 3.77
C GLY A 414 -18.35 22.25 4.55
N ALA A 415 -18.82 22.62 5.73
CA ALA A 415 -19.72 21.78 6.51
C ALA A 415 -20.63 22.62 7.38
N VAL A 416 -21.93 22.31 7.35
CA VAL A 416 -22.95 23.00 8.13
C VAL A 416 -23.63 22.02 9.07
N LEU A 417 -23.67 22.33 10.36
CA LEU A 417 -24.47 21.61 11.35
C LEU A 417 -25.71 22.43 11.69
N ALA A 418 -26.89 21.83 11.57
CA ALA A 418 -28.10 22.32 12.22
C ALA A 418 -28.39 21.47 13.46
N THR A 419 -28.78 22.09 14.56
CA THR A 419 -29.22 21.37 15.78
C THR A 419 -30.33 22.14 16.48
N SER A 420 -31.32 21.42 17.01
CA SER A 420 -32.42 21.96 17.80
C SER A 420 -32.18 21.87 19.31
N GLY A 421 -31.00 21.39 19.74
CA GLY A 421 -30.64 21.19 21.14
C GLY A 421 -29.22 21.61 21.47
N GLU A 422 -28.79 21.34 22.70
CA GLU A 422 -27.40 21.50 23.10
C GLU A 422 -26.54 20.37 22.51
N GLU A 423 -25.35 20.70 22.02
CA GLU A 423 -24.36 19.74 21.53
C GLU A 423 -23.13 19.78 22.45
N PRO A 424 -22.99 18.85 23.41
CA PRO A 424 -21.91 18.86 24.38
C PRO A 424 -20.53 18.87 23.73
N GLY A 425 -19.66 19.82 24.09
CA GLY A 425 -18.33 19.98 23.52
C GLY A 425 -18.29 20.64 22.13
N LEU A 426 -19.43 21.10 21.58
CA LEU A 426 -19.45 21.78 20.29
C LEU A 426 -18.64 23.08 20.30
N ALA A 427 -18.70 23.87 21.38
CA ALA A 427 -17.95 25.12 21.46
C ALA A 427 -16.42 24.91 21.38
N GLU A 428 -15.90 23.88 22.05
CA GLU A 428 -14.48 23.51 22.00
C GLU A 428 -14.09 23.02 20.60
N PHE A 429 -14.94 22.19 19.99
CA PHE A 429 -14.74 21.72 18.62
C PHE A 429 -14.73 22.89 17.61
N LEU A 430 -15.70 23.80 17.69
CA LEU A 430 -15.77 24.98 16.83
C LEU A 430 -14.53 25.85 16.99
N LYS A 431 -14.06 26.07 18.22
CA LYS A 431 -12.81 26.79 18.46
C LYS A 431 -11.62 26.10 17.78
N ALA A 432 -11.47 24.79 17.94
CA ALA A 432 -10.39 24.05 17.32
C ALA A 432 -10.44 24.12 15.78
N MET A 433 -11.64 24.07 15.18
CA MET A 433 -11.82 24.24 13.75
C MET A 433 -11.51 25.68 13.29
N ALA A 434 -11.94 26.70 14.06
CA ALA A 434 -11.65 28.10 13.77
C ALA A 434 -10.15 28.41 13.82
N ASP A 435 -9.45 27.91 14.85
CA ASP A 435 -8.00 28.10 15.01
C ASP A 435 -7.23 27.53 13.79
N ARG A 436 -7.73 26.43 13.22
CA ARG A 436 -7.18 25.86 11.97
C ARG A 436 -7.57 26.64 10.73
N ALA A 437 -8.85 26.96 10.60
CA ALA A 437 -9.41 27.68 9.46
C ALA A 437 -8.82 29.08 9.30
N ALA A 438 -8.25 29.67 10.37
CA ALA A 438 -7.48 30.91 10.32
C ALA A 438 -6.34 30.88 9.28
N THR A 439 -5.81 29.70 8.98
CA THR A 439 -4.88 29.49 7.86
C THR A 439 -5.61 28.82 6.68
N PRO A 440 -5.78 29.52 5.54
CA PRO A 440 -6.45 28.96 4.37
C PRO A 440 -5.71 27.74 3.80
N LEU A 441 -6.43 26.74 3.31
CA LEU A 441 -5.82 25.53 2.73
C LEU A 441 -4.89 25.87 1.55
N SER A 442 -5.23 26.90 0.77
CA SER A 442 -4.44 27.38 -0.37
C SER A 442 -3.06 27.93 -0.01
N SER A 443 -2.81 28.24 1.27
CA SER A 443 -1.52 28.75 1.75
C SER A 443 -0.50 27.65 2.10
N PHE A 444 -0.95 26.40 2.28
CA PHE A 444 -0.06 25.26 2.53
C PHE A 444 0.60 24.79 1.23
N ALA A 445 1.82 24.25 1.35
CA ALA A 445 2.54 23.71 0.20
C ALA A 445 1.78 22.52 -0.43
N SER A 446 1.54 22.60 -1.73
CA SER A 446 0.92 21.54 -2.53
C SER A 446 1.91 20.87 -3.48
N ALA A 447 3.16 21.32 -3.48
CA ALA A 447 4.22 20.74 -4.28
C ALA A 447 4.67 19.42 -3.67
N TRP A 448 4.63 18.36 -4.48
CA TRP A 448 5.18 17.06 -4.12
C TRP A 448 6.64 16.96 -4.56
N ALA A 449 7.47 16.29 -3.76
CA ALA A 449 8.86 15.98 -4.07
C ALA A 449 9.17 14.51 -3.76
N ALA A 450 10.04 13.88 -4.55
CA ALA A 450 10.52 12.53 -4.30
C ALA A 450 11.45 12.51 -3.08
N ALA A 451 11.35 11.48 -2.24
CA ALA A 451 12.36 11.23 -1.23
C ALA A 451 13.71 10.95 -1.90
N GLN A 452 14.73 11.64 -1.43
CA GLN A 452 16.10 11.49 -1.93
C GLN A 452 16.75 10.30 -1.25
N GLN A 453 17.36 9.43 -2.04
CA GLN A 453 18.09 8.26 -1.55
C GLN A 453 19.60 8.50 -1.62
N GLU A 454 20.30 7.97 -0.65
CA GLU A 454 21.75 7.96 -0.57
C GLU A 454 22.27 6.54 -0.82
N LEU A 455 23.28 6.43 -1.68
CA LEU A 455 24.06 5.21 -1.82
C LEU A 455 24.90 4.98 -0.56
N VAL A 456 24.76 3.83 0.07
CA VAL A 456 25.63 3.40 1.16
C VAL A 456 27.03 3.15 0.62
N GLU A 457 28.02 3.75 1.28
CA GLU A 457 29.41 3.63 0.90
C GLU A 457 29.92 2.21 1.13
N ILE A 458 30.60 1.67 0.11
CA ILE A 458 31.44 0.48 0.20
C ILE A 458 32.87 1.00 0.10
N GLU A 459 33.60 0.90 1.21
CA GLU A 459 34.98 1.36 1.30
C GLU A 459 35.89 0.59 0.35
N ALA A 460 36.86 1.28 -0.24
CA ALA A 460 37.91 0.64 -1.03
C ALA A 460 38.80 -0.23 -0.14
N THR A 461 39.17 -1.39 -0.66
CA THR A 461 40.17 -2.28 -0.09
C THR A 461 41.57 -1.71 -0.27
N ALA A 462 42.55 -2.26 0.46
CA ALA A 462 43.95 -1.96 0.18
C ALA A 462 44.31 -2.47 -1.24
N PRO A 463 44.94 -1.66 -2.11
CA PRO A 463 45.21 -2.09 -3.47
C PRO A 463 46.10 -3.33 -3.55
N HIS A 464 45.70 -4.28 -4.37
CA HIS A 464 46.44 -5.50 -4.63
C HIS A 464 47.24 -5.40 -5.94
N GLY A 465 48.54 -5.69 -5.92
CA GLY A 465 49.37 -5.64 -7.14
C GLY A 465 49.02 -6.69 -8.21
N ALA A 466 48.20 -7.70 -7.87
CA ALA A 466 47.65 -8.71 -8.76
C ALA A 466 46.38 -9.31 -8.15
N ALA A 467 45.54 -9.95 -8.96
CA ALA A 467 44.35 -10.64 -8.48
C ALA A 467 44.72 -11.72 -7.44
N PRO A 468 44.09 -11.71 -6.24
CA PRO A 468 44.24 -12.78 -5.26
C PRO A 468 43.83 -14.15 -5.82
N GLU A 469 44.28 -15.22 -5.15
CA GLU A 469 43.85 -16.59 -5.50
C GLU A 469 42.32 -16.71 -5.45
N GLY A 470 41.75 -17.33 -6.49
CA GLY A 470 40.28 -17.48 -6.63
C GLY A 470 39.55 -16.27 -7.22
N MET A 471 40.25 -15.15 -7.47
CA MET A 471 39.67 -13.94 -8.09
C MET A 471 40.15 -13.75 -9.53
N ILE A 472 39.35 -13.04 -10.32
CA ILE A 472 39.61 -12.69 -11.72
C ILE A 472 39.92 -11.19 -11.81
N ALA A 473 41.05 -10.83 -12.41
CA ALA A 473 41.38 -9.45 -12.71
C ALA A 473 40.48 -8.90 -13.83
N ILE A 474 39.82 -7.78 -13.55
CA ILE A 474 38.98 -7.03 -14.48
C ILE A 474 39.71 -5.71 -14.81
N PRO A 475 39.96 -5.42 -16.10
CA PRO A 475 40.72 -4.24 -16.48
C PRO A 475 39.93 -2.95 -16.22
N ALA A 476 40.63 -1.83 -16.05
CA ALA A 476 39.97 -0.52 -16.00
C ALA A 476 39.27 -0.20 -17.34
N ALA A 477 38.09 0.41 -17.29
CA ALA A 477 37.33 0.77 -18.48
C ALA A 477 36.41 1.97 -18.28
N GLU A 478 36.05 2.60 -19.40
CA GLU A 478 34.94 3.55 -19.46
C GLU A 478 33.67 2.81 -19.90
N PHE A 479 32.80 2.46 -18.95
CA PHE A 479 31.68 1.55 -19.14
C PHE A 479 30.35 2.27 -19.39
N ASP A 480 29.59 1.90 -20.43
CA ASP A 480 28.21 2.38 -20.67
C ASP A 480 27.23 1.59 -19.77
N PHE A 481 27.16 1.97 -18.50
CA PHE A 481 26.27 1.39 -17.51
C PHE A 481 24.81 1.66 -17.92
N LYS A 482 24.07 0.59 -18.21
CA LYS A 482 22.65 0.62 -18.58
C LYS A 482 21.92 -0.40 -17.74
N VAL A 483 20.94 0.05 -16.98
CA VAL A 483 20.19 -0.84 -16.11
C VAL A 483 18.76 -0.36 -15.92
N ARG A 484 17.87 -1.30 -15.65
CA ARG A 484 16.49 -1.06 -15.30
C ARG A 484 16.03 -1.95 -14.15
N GLY A 485 15.31 -1.39 -13.18
CA GLY A 485 14.67 -2.19 -12.14
C GLY A 485 13.51 -3.03 -12.66
N VAL A 486 13.42 -4.27 -12.16
CA VAL A 486 12.33 -5.21 -12.45
C VAL A 486 11.12 -5.07 -11.52
N VAL A 487 11.14 -4.09 -10.60
CA VAL A 487 10.00 -3.79 -9.71
C VAL A 487 8.68 -3.74 -10.48
N ILE A 488 7.71 -4.53 -10.04
CA ILE A 488 6.41 -4.70 -10.72
C ILE A 488 5.61 -3.40 -10.71
N GLU A 489 5.63 -2.70 -9.58
CA GLU A 489 4.78 -1.54 -9.32
C GLU A 489 5.47 -0.22 -9.64
N GLY A 490 4.67 0.76 -10.06
CA GLY A 490 5.12 2.10 -10.45
C GLY A 490 5.23 2.31 -11.96
N TYR A 491 5.45 3.56 -12.35
CA TYR A 491 5.53 4.02 -13.74
C TYR A 491 6.89 4.66 -14.03
N ALA A 492 7.06 5.25 -15.22
CA ALA A 492 8.23 6.05 -15.57
C ALA A 492 8.19 7.44 -14.90
N THR A 493 8.15 7.47 -13.57
CA THR A 493 7.97 8.67 -12.74
C THR A 493 9.05 8.76 -11.66
N ALA A 494 9.42 9.97 -11.26
CA ALA A 494 10.34 10.21 -10.15
C ALA A 494 9.87 9.55 -8.83
N GLY A 495 10.85 9.08 -8.07
CA GLY A 495 10.76 8.42 -6.76
C GLY A 495 10.61 6.89 -6.81
N VAL A 496 10.35 6.30 -7.97
CA VAL A 496 10.25 4.85 -8.12
C VAL A 496 11.66 4.23 -8.13
N ASP A 497 11.85 3.09 -7.46
CA ASP A 497 13.06 2.29 -7.51
C ASP A 497 14.31 2.95 -6.89
N ILE A 498 15.46 3.04 -7.59
CA ILE A 498 16.77 3.45 -7.05
C ILE A 498 17.18 4.83 -7.58
N GLN A 499 17.93 5.60 -6.77
CA GLN A 499 18.61 6.83 -7.18
C GLN A 499 20.12 6.65 -7.20
N TYR A 500 20.72 6.62 -8.38
CA TYR A 500 22.19 6.62 -8.47
C TYR A 500 22.77 8.02 -8.16
N PRO A 501 24.02 8.13 -7.69
CA PRO A 501 24.61 9.40 -7.25
C PRO A 501 24.65 10.51 -8.31
N TRP A 502 24.59 10.17 -9.59
CA TRP A 502 24.58 11.12 -10.72
C TRP A 502 23.16 11.54 -11.15
N GLU A 503 22.12 11.15 -10.40
CA GLU A 503 20.72 11.37 -10.76
C GLU A 503 20.01 12.28 -9.74
N PRO A 504 19.09 13.16 -10.20
CA PRO A 504 18.41 14.08 -9.31
C PRO A 504 17.26 13.45 -8.50
N ASP A 505 16.76 12.29 -8.93
CA ASP A 505 15.61 11.62 -8.31
C ASP A 505 15.70 10.10 -8.55
N PRO A 506 15.14 9.28 -7.64
CA PRO A 506 14.98 7.86 -7.88
C PRO A 506 14.13 7.60 -9.13
N ARG A 507 14.49 6.61 -9.94
CA ARG A 507 13.73 6.21 -11.13
C ARG A 507 14.01 4.75 -11.46
N ARG A 508 13.25 4.19 -12.41
CA ARG A 508 13.36 2.78 -12.80
C ARG A 508 14.44 2.49 -13.85
N THR A 509 14.81 3.46 -14.68
CA THR A 509 15.71 3.22 -15.83
C THR A 509 16.85 4.21 -15.84
N HIS A 510 18.06 3.69 -16.08
CA HIS A 510 19.30 4.41 -15.86
C HIS A 510 20.26 4.18 -17.03
N ARG A 511 21.01 5.23 -17.36
CA ARG A 511 22.14 5.15 -18.28
C ARG A 511 23.20 6.16 -17.89
N HIS A 512 24.43 5.71 -17.67
CA HIS A 512 25.56 6.58 -17.35
C HIS A 512 26.87 6.00 -17.85
N ARG A 513 27.82 6.87 -18.19
CA ARG A 513 29.18 6.45 -18.52
C ARG A 513 30.00 6.45 -17.24
N VAL A 514 30.37 5.28 -16.74
CA VAL A 514 31.08 5.12 -15.47
C VAL A 514 32.55 4.81 -15.76
N ASN A 515 33.46 5.52 -15.10
CA ASN A 515 34.88 5.14 -15.08
C ASN A 515 35.08 4.07 -14.01
N ILE A 516 35.33 2.83 -14.42
CA ILE A 516 35.57 1.70 -13.52
C ILE A 516 37.09 1.49 -13.45
N PRO A 517 37.73 1.65 -12.27
CA PRO A 517 39.13 1.29 -12.07
C PRO A 517 39.38 -0.20 -12.30
N ALA A 518 40.64 -0.61 -12.42
CA ALA A 518 40.95 -2.04 -12.40
C ALA A 518 40.63 -2.61 -11.02
N PHE A 519 40.05 -3.80 -10.98
CA PHE A 519 39.68 -4.49 -9.75
C PHE A 519 39.77 -6.01 -9.98
N ALA A 520 39.75 -6.80 -8.91
CA ALA A 520 39.55 -8.23 -9.02
C ALA A 520 38.25 -8.64 -8.35
N ILE A 521 37.54 -9.60 -8.95
CA ILE A 521 36.25 -10.10 -8.46
C ILE A 521 36.34 -11.60 -8.21
N ASP A 522 35.65 -12.09 -7.18
CA ASP A 522 35.57 -13.53 -6.94
C ASP A 522 35.04 -14.25 -8.18
N ARG A 523 35.76 -15.32 -8.58
CA ARG A 523 35.37 -16.12 -9.74
C ARG A 523 33.98 -16.73 -9.54
N PHE A 524 33.67 -17.13 -8.31
CA PHE A 524 32.43 -17.77 -7.90
C PHE A 524 31.76 -16.98 -6.78
N PRO A 525 30.44 -17.11 -6.56
CA PRO A 525 29.81 -16.70 -5.30
C PRO A 525 30.50 -17.36 -4.11
N VAL A 526 30.48 -16.68 -2.96
CA VAL A 526 31.07 -17.21 -1.72
C VAL A 526 30.38 -18.53 -1.36
N THR A 527 31.16 -19.59 -1.19
CA THR A 527 30.60 -20.92 -0.91
C THR A 527 30.40 -21.16 0.59
N ASN A 528 29.59 -22.17 0.93
CA ASN A 528 29.42 -22.60 2.33
C ASN A 528 30.75 -22.96 3.00
N ALA A 529 31.69 -23.61 2.28
CA ALA A 529 33.00 -23.94 2.84
C ALA A 529 33.82 -22.70 3.19
N GLU A 530 33.73 -21.64 2.40
CA GLU A 530 34.44 -20.38 2.66
C GLU A 530 33.81 -19.63 3.82
N PHE A 531 32.48 -19.54 3.84
CA PHE A 531 31.75 -18.93 4.94
C PHE A 531 31.98 -19.67 6.27
N LYS A 532 32.08 -21.01 6.24
CA LYS A 532 32.42 -21.81 7.42
C LYS A 532 33.81 -21.45 7.96
N ARG A 533 34.81 -21.26 7.09
CA ARG A 533 36.15 -20.81 7.53
C ARG A 533 36.10 -19.42 8.18
N PHE A 534 35.28 -18.51 7.63
CA PHE A 534 35.04 -17.22 8.24
C PHE A 534 34.49 -17.34 9.66
N LEU A 535 33.43 -18.14 9.86
CA LEU A 535 32.83 -18.33 11.17
C LEU A 535 33.83 -18.95 12.17
N ASP A 536 34.55 -19.99 11.75
CA ASP A 536 35.53 -20.68 12.60
C ASP A 536 36.70 -19.79 13.00
N ALA A 537 37.17 -18.93 12.09
CA ALA A 537 38.33 -18.07 12.33
C ALA A 537 37.99 -16.78 13.08
N SER A 538 36.83 -16.19 12.82
CA SER A 538 36.44 -14.89 13.38
C SER A 538 35.60 -15.00 14.66
N GLY A 539 34.91 -16.12 14.88
CA GLY A 539 33.88 -16.24 15.92
C GLY A 539 32.66 -15.35 15.67
N TYR A 540 32.41 -14.94 14.41
CA TYR A 540 31.29 -14.07 14.06
C TYR A 540 29.95 -14.69 14.46
N ALA A 541 29.12 -13.88 15.12
CA ALA A 541 27.73 -14.18 15.37
C ALA A 541 26.91 -12.91 15.13
N PRO A 542 25.84 -12.96 14.32
CA PRO A 542 25.01 -11.80 14.10
C PRO A 542 24.25 -11.43 15.36
N ARG A 543 23.92 -10.15 15.51
CA ARG A 543 23.12 -9.64 16.63
C ARG A 543 21.74 -10.29 16.70
N ASP A 544 21.15 -10.50 15.53
CA ASP A 544 19.91 -11.25 15.35
C ASP A 544 20.25 -12.55 14.62
N ALA A 545 20.03 -13.67 15.29
CA ALA A 545 20.31 -15.01 14.76
C ALA A 545 19.11 -15.65 14.05
N GLN A 546 17.93 -15.01 14.06
CA GLN A 546 16.75 -15.56 13.41
C GLN A 546 17.00 -15.72 11.91
N ASN A 547 16.69 -16.91 11.38
CA ASN A 547 16.94 -17.32 10.00
C ASN A 547 18.40 -17.25 9.53
N PHE A 548 19.38 -17.02 10.42
CA PHE A 548 20.80 -17.06 10.05
C PHE A 548 21.24 -18.48 9.77
N LEU A 549 21.64 -18.75 8.51
CA LEU A 549 22.09 -20.07 8.07
C LEU A 549 21.12 -21.19 8.50
N VAL A 550 19.81 -20.95 8.41
CA VAL A 550 18.77 -21.83 9.00
C VAL A 550 18.80 -23.28 8.48
N HIS A 551 19.44 -23.51 7.33
CA HIS A 551 19.61 -24.81 6.71
C HIS A 551 20.86 -25.57 7.19
N TRP A 552 21.74 -24.92 7.96
CA TRP A 552 22.93 -25.55 8.55
C TRP A 552 22.53 -26.41 9.75
N ILE A 553 23.26 -27.51 9.94
CA ILE A 553 23.02 -28.48 11.01
C ILE A 553 24.25 -28.45 11.92
N ASP A 554 24.03 -28.22 13.22
CA ASP A 554 25.08 -28.16 14.24
C ASP A 554 26.24 -27.19 13.88
N GLY A 555 25.91 -26.06 13.24
CA GLY A 555 26.86 -25.02 12.86
C GLY A 555 27.71 -25.34 11.62
N ALA A 556 27.33 -26.35 10.83
CA ALA A 556 27.98 -26.70 9.58
C ALA A 556 26.98 -26.80 8.42
N PRO A 557 27.40 -26.52 7.17
CA PRO A 557 26.55 -26.78 6.02
C PRO A 557 26.21 -28.27 5.91
N PRO A 558 25.05 -28.63 5.32
CA PRO A 558 24.74 -30.03 5.03
C PRO A 558 25.85 -30.71 4.23
N THR A 559 26.10 -31.99 4.50
CA THR A 559 27.14 -32.76 3.79
C THR A 559 26.92 -32.71 2.27
N GLY A 560 27.96 -32.34 1.52
CA GLY A 560 27.90 -32.19 0.07
C GLY A 560 27.47 -30.79 -0.41
N TRP A 561 27.26 -29.83 0.51
CA TRP A 561 26.92 -28.45 0.17
C TRP A 561 28.12 -27.50 0.24
N GLU A 562 29.32 -28.02 0.47
CA GLU A 562 30.55 -27.25 0.67
C GLU A 562 30.84 -26.31 -0.51
N ASN A 563 30.56 -26.76 -1.74
CA ASN A 563 30.79 -26.03 -3.00
C ASN A 563 29.55 -25.26 -3.50
N LYS A 564 28.48 -25.20 -2.71
CA LYS A 564 27.27 -24.43 -3.03
C LYS A 564 27.40 -23.00 -2.50
N PRO A 565 26.77 -22.01 -3.14
CA PRO A 565 26.74 -20.66 -2.61
C PRO A 565 26.14 -20.65 -1.20
N VAL A 566 26.72 -19.85 -0.31
CA VAL A 566 26.12 -19.60 1.01
C VAL A 566 24.88 -18.72 0.84
N THR A 567 23.78 -19.13 1.48
CA THR A 567 22.49 -18.40 1.50
C THR A 567 21.99 -18.25 2.93
N TRP A 568 20.81 -17.67 3.14
CA TRP A 568 20.30 -17.36 4.49
C TRP A 568 21.22 -16.44 5.30
N ILE A 569 21.83 -15.48 4.60
CA ILE A 569 22.69 -14.43 5.14
C ILE A 569 22.14 -13.07 4.70
N GLY A 570 22.18 -12.08 5.60
CA GLY A 570 21.78 -10.70 5.32
C GLY A 570 22.93 -9.93 4.66
N ILE A 571 22.65 -8.73 4.17
CA ILE A 571 23.69 -7.87 3.58
C ILE A 571 24.75 -7.49 4.64
N GLU A 572 24.36 -7.38 5.92
CA GLU A 572 25.27 -7.14 7.04
C GLU A 572 26.23 -8.33 7.26
N ASP A 573 25.73 -9.56 7.13
CA ASP A 573 26.54 -10.79 7.24
C ASP A 573 27.55 -10.89 6.08
N ALA A 574 27.11 -10.54 4.87
CA ALA A 574 27.96 -10.49 3.68
C ALA A 574 29.10 -9.46 3.82
N ARG A 575 28.79 -8.27 4.37
CA ARG A 575 29.80 -7.24 4.69
C ARG A 575 30.80 -7.70 5.75
N ALA A 576 30.33 -8.38 6.79
CA ALA A 576 31.20 -8.91 7.84
C ALA A 576 32.19 -9.95 7.27
N TYR A 577 31.71 -10.86 6.42
CA TYR A 577 32.57 -11.79 5.69
C TYR A 577 33.59 -11.06 4.81
N ALA A 578 33.12 -10.11 4.00
CA ALA A 578 33.98 -9.37 3.08
C ALA A 578 35.13 -8.66 3.83
N ALA A 579 34.79 -7.96 4.92
CA ALA A 579 35.78 -7.29 5.76
C ALA A 579 36.81 -8.27 6.37
N TRP A 580 36.36 -9.42 6.89
CA TRP A 580 37.26 -10.45 7.40
C TRP A 580 38.19 -11.00 6.31
N ALA A 581 37.68 -11.19 5.10
CA ALA A 581 38.44 -11.69 3.97
C ALA A 581 39.40 -10.65 3.37
N GLY A 582 39.41 -9.40 3.87
CA GLY A 582 40.16 -8.29 3.28
C GLY A 582 39.60 -7.83 1.94
N LYS A 583 38.31 -8.09 1.70
CA LYS A 583 37.58 -7.78 0.48
C LYS A 583 36.46 -6.75 0.75
N ARG A 584 35.69 -6.43 -0.28
CA ARG A 584 34.45 -5.65 -0.19
C ARG A 584 33.34 -6.29 -1.02
N LEU A 585 32.09 -5.87 -0.83
CA LEU A 585 31.02 -6.23 -1.77
C LEU A 585 31.29 -5.57 -3.13
N CYS A 586 30.78 -6.20 -4.19
CA CYS A 586 30.84 -5.64 -5.53
C CYS A 586 29.89 -4.46 -5.65
N ARG A 587 30.32 -3.40 -6.33
CA ARG A 587 29.38 -2.39 -6.84
C ARG A 587 28.55 -3.01 -7.96
N GLU A 588 27.33 -2.52 -8.15
CA GLU A 588 26.45 -3.01 -9.21
C GLU A 588 27.07 -2.82 -10.61
N TRP A 589 27.69 -1.67 -10.87
CA TRP A 589 28.32 -1.41 -12.17
C TRP A 589 29.58 -2.26 -12.39
N GLU A 590 30.31 -2.62 -11.32
CA GLU A 590 31.43 -3.57 -11.38
C GLU A 590 30.92 -4.97 -11.71
N TRP A 591 29.85 -5.39 -11.05
CA TRP A 591 29.17 -6.66 -11.30
C TRP A 591 28.70 -6.76 -12.75
N GLN A 592 28.01 -5.73 -13.25
CA GLN A 592 27.53 -5.70 -14.64
C GLN A 592 28.70 -5.73 -15.62
N TYR A 593 29.76 -4.95 -15.38
CA TYR A 593 30.91 -4.95 -16.26
C TYR A 593 31.62 -6.31 -16.29
N ALA A 594 31.84 -6.93 -15.12
CA ALA A 594 32.42 -8.25 -15.01
C ALA A 594 31.59 -9.34 -15.72
N ALA A 595 30.27 -9.16 -15.79
CA ALA A 595 29.35 -10.06 -16.48
C ALA A 595 29.27 -9.79 -18.00
N GLN A 596 29.26 -8.52 -18.40
CA GLN A 596 28.90 -8.09 -19.75
C GLN A 596 30.11 -7.87 -20.66
N GLY A 597 31.26 -7.43 -20.11
CA GLY A 597 32.27 -6.77 -20.93
C GLY A 597 31.78 -5.42 -21.45
N ASP A 598 32.20 -5.01 -22.64
CA ASP A 598 31.91 -3.70 -23.24
C ASP A 598 30.94 -3.74 -24.45
N ASP A 599 30.44 -4.93 -24.82
CA ASP A 599 29.65 -5.14 -26.04
C ASP A 599 28.13 -5.00 -25.88
N GLY A 600 27.65 -4.83 -24.64
CA GLY A 600 26.21 -4.65 -24.35
C GLY A 600 25.38 -5.93 -24.41
N ARG A 601 26.02 -7.11 -24.27
CA ARG A 601 25.30 -8.40 -24.24
C ARG A 601 24.26 -8.49 -23.12
N LEU A 602 23.20 -9.26 -23.37
CA LEU A 602 22.09 -9.42 -22.42
C LEU A 602 22.34 -10.45 -21.32
N TYR A 603 23.19 -11.44 -21.57
CA TYR A 603 23.60 -12.50 -20.65
C TYR A 603 25.12 -12.66 -20.72
N PRO A 604 25.78 -13.25 -19.70
CA PRO A 604 27.24 -13.43 -19.71
C PRO A 604 27.76 -14.13 -20.98
N TRP A 605 26.98 -15.08 -21.51
CA TRP A 605 27.30 -15.87 -22.69
C TRP A 605 26.81 -15.29 -24.04
N GLY A 606 26.10 -14.16 -24.06
CA GLY A 606 25.61 -13.54 -25.30
C GLY A 606 24.19 -12.96 -25.18
N ASN A 607 23.49 -12.84 -26.32
CA ASN A 607 22.15 -12.23 -26.36
C ASN A 607 21.00 -13.22 -26.35
N ASP A 608 21.26 -14.46 -26.73
CA ASP A 608 20.26 -15.53 -26.75
C ASP A 608 20.33 -16.32 -25.44
N TRP A 609 19.16 -16.66 -24.88
CA TRP A 609 19.08 -17.48 -23.68
C TRP A 609 19.70 -18.86 -23.93
N ASN A 610 20.53 -19.33 -23.00
CA ASN A 610 21.15 -20.65 -23.03
C ASN A 610 20.79 -21.43 -21.76
N PRO A 611 19.94 -22.47 -21.84
CA PRO A 611 19.55 -23.24 -20.67
C PRO A 611 20.71 -24.05 -20.05
N ASP A 612 21.77 -24.35 -20.81
CA ASP A 612 22.93 -25.09 -20.29
C ASP A 612 23.87 -24.20 -19.45
N ALA A 613 23.69 -22.88 -19.52
CA ALA A 613 24.52 -21.88 -18.85
C ALA A 613 24.08 -21.56 -17.42
N VAL A 614 22.94 -22.09 -16.97
CA VAL A 614 22.33 -21.82 -15.67
C VAL A 614 21.67 -23.08 -15.10
N PRO A 615 21.37 -23.14 -13.80
CA PRO A 615 20.50 -24.17 -13.25
C PRO A 615 19.09 -24.11 -13.87
N GLU A 616 18.45 -25.26 -14.03
CA GLU A 616 17.06 -25.31 -14.51
C GLU A 616 16.14 -24.56 -13.53
N PRO A 617 15.32 -23.59 -14.01
CA PRO A 617 14.39 -22.89 -13.15
C PRO A 617 13.38 -23.84 -12.49
N CYS A 618 13.33 -23.81 -11.18
CA CYS A 618 12.35 -24.53 -10.37
C CYS A 618 11.05 -23.73 -10.32
N LEU A 619 9.98 -24.32 -10.85
CA LEU A 619 8.63 -23.75 -10.88
C LEU A 619 7.71 -24.30 -9.78
N ASP A 620 8.26 -25.12 -8.88
CA ASP A 620 7.54 -25.77 -7.79
C ASP A 620 7.37 -24.84 -6.59
N ARG A 621 6.63 -25.32 -5.58
CA ARG A 621 6.36 -24.59 -4.32
C ARG A 621 7.49 -24.67 -3.29
N THR A 622 8.54 -25.42 -3.59
CA THR A 622 9.65 -25.69 -2.68
C THR A 622 10.93 -25.14 -3.26
N MET A 623 11.71 -24.46 -2.44
CA MET A 623 13.00 -23.93 -2.86
C MET A 623 13.94 -25.06 -3.30
N PRO A 624 14.54 -25.02 -4.50
CA PRO A 624 15.54 -26.00 -4.91
C PRO A 624 16.83 -25.81 -4.10
N VAL A 625 17.59 -26.89 -3.95
CA VAL A 625 18.97 -26.79 -3.46
C VAL A 625 19.80 -26.06 -4.52
N PRO A 626 20.61 -25.03 -4.15
CA PRO A 626 21.48 -24.35 -5.11
C PRO A 626 22.40 -25.31 -5.86
N ALA A 627 22.70 -24.99 -7.11
CA ALA A 627 23.73 -25.69 -7.86
C ALA A 627 25.12 -25.39 -7.27
N ASP A 628 26.08 -26.27 -7.55
CA ASP A 628 27.49 -25.99 -7.25
C ASP A 628 27.95 -24.79 -8.08
N VAL A 629 28.77 -23.92 -7.51
CA VAL A 629 29.16 -22.63 -8.13
C VAL A 629 29.92 -22.80 -9.46
N ASP A 630 30.50 -23.98 -9.70
CA ASP A 630 31.19 -24.35 -10.94
C ASP A 630 30.39 -25.30 -11.84
N GLY A 631 29.12 -25.58 -11.51
CA GLY A 631 28.27 -26.55 -12.20
C GLY A 631 27.89 -26.18 -13.64
N HIS A 632 27.97 -24.90 -14.01
CA HIS A 632 27.54 -24.38 -15.31
C HIS A 632 28.65 -23.63 -16.06
N PRO A 633 29.70 -24.30 -16.56
CA PRO A 633 30.84 -23.68 -17.26
C PRO A 633 30.46 -22.84 -18.48
N ALA A 634 29.33 -23.14 -19.13
CA ALA A 634 28.81 -22.35 -20.25
C ALA A 634 28.29 -20.95 -19.82
N GLY A 635 28.09 -20.73 -18.52
CA GLY A 635 27.68 -19.45 -17.94
C GLY A 635 28.82 -18.47 -17.66
N ALA A 636 30.06 -18.81 -18.03
CA ALA A 636 31.21 -17.94 -17.84
C ALA A 636 31.04 -16.60 -18.58
N SER A 637 31.37 -15.50 -17.90
CA SER A 637 31.45 -14.17 -18.51
C SER A 637 32.63 -14.07 -19.50
N PRO A 638 32.75 -12.98 -20.29
CA PRO A 638 33.92 -12.72 -21.13
C PRO A 638 35.26 -12.78 -20.39
N PHE A 639 35.25 -12.47 -19.10
CA PHE A 639 36.43 -12.48 -18.23
C PHE A 639 36.62 -13.81 -17.50
N GLY A 640 35.69 -14.75 -17.62
CA GLY A 640 35.74 -16.06 -16.94
C GLY A 640 35.12 -16.07 -15.54
N VAL A 641 34.35 -15.04 -15.19
CA VAL A 641 33.57 -15.00 -13.93
C VAL A 641 32.36 -15.91 -14.09
N MET A 642 32.10 -16.74 -13.09
CA MET A 642 31.14 -17.82 -13.12
C MET A 642 29.90 -17.50 -12.30
N ASP A 643 28.79 -18.14 -12.63
CA ASP A 643 27.56 -18.17 -11.84
C ASP A 643 26.95 -16.79 -11.53
N LEU A 644 26.94 -15.90 -12.54
CA LEU A 644 26.37 -14.55 -12.41
C LEU A 644 24.87 -14.50 -12.72
N VAL A 645 24.28 -15.57 -13.25
CA VAL A 645 22.86 -15.59 -13.62
C VAL A 645 22.24 -16.91 -13.20
N GLY A 646 21.10 -16.85 -12.49
CA GLY A 646 20.16 -17.96 -12.37
C GLY A 646 20.33 -18.90 -11.19
N ASN A 647 21.44 -18.95 -10.46
CA ASN A 647 21.56 -19.84 -9.28
C ASN A 647 20.95 -19.18 -8.02
N VAL A 648 21.63 -18.15 -7.52
CA VAL A 648 21.17 -17.30 -6.41
C VAL A 648 21.31 -15.84 -6.79
N TRP A 649 20.44 -14.99 -6.26
CA TRP A 649 20.63 -13.55 -6.31
C TRP A 649 21.90 -13.15 -5.57
N GLU A 650 22.51 -12.04 -5.97
CA GLU A 650 23.73 -11.54 -5.32
C GLU A 650 23.54 -10.14 -4.74
N TRP A 651 23.89 -9.98 -3.46
CA TRP A 651 23.97 -8.68 -2.80
C TRP A 651 25.02 -7.77 -3.47
N THR A 652 24.64 -6.53 -3.80
CA THR A 652 25.57 -5.48 -4.25
C THR A 652 25.45 -4.20 -3.39
N ASP A 653 24.92 -3.12 -3.97
CA ASP A 653 24.78 -1.82 -3.35
C ASP A 653 23.54 -1.74 -2.45
N GLU A 654 23.62 -0.93 -1.38
CA GLU A 654 22.47 -0.56 -0.57
C GLU A 654 22.18 0.93 -0.75
N TYR A 655 20.91 1.28 -0.84
CA TYR A 655 20.41 2.64 -0.88
C TYR A 655 19.49 2.88 0.31
N ARG A 656 19.52 4.09 0.85
CA ARG A 656 18.67 4.46 1.99
C ARG A 656 18.15 5.88 1.89
N ASP A 657 16.93 6.08 2.34
CA ASP A 657 16.36 7.40 2.63
C ASP A 657 15.83 7.43 4.08
N ARG A 658 15.09 8.47 4.44
CA ARG A 658 14.54 8.63 5.80
C ARG A 658 13.55 7.53 6.20
N HIS A 659 12.86 6.93 5.24
CA HIS A 659 11.80 5.94 5.44
C HIS A 659 12.22 4.53 5.04
N VAL A 660 13.13 4.33 4.08
CA VAL A 660 13.36 3.01 3.49
C VAL A 660 14.85 2.71 3.36
N ARG A 661 15.21 1.44 3.53
CA ARG A 661 16.47 0.84 3.06
C ARG A 661 16.13 -0.16 1.95
N GLY A 662 16.93 -0.19 0.89
CA GLY A 662 16.79 -1.17 -0.18
C GLY A 662 18.15 -1.59 -0.72
N ALA A 663 18.31 -2.89 -0.96
CA ALA A 663 19.49 -3.44 -1.62
C ALA A 663 19.20 -3.72 -3.09
N VAL A 664 20.22 -3.52 -3.90
CA VAL A 664 20.24 -3.99 -5.28
C VAL A 664 20.64 -5.46 -5.27
N LEU A 665 19.83 -6.27 -5.94
CA LEU A 665 20.08 -7.68 -6.22
C LEU A 665 20.31 -7.90 -7.71
N ARG A 666 21.30 -8.73 -8.02
CA ARG A 666 21.71 -9.06 -9.40
C ARG A 666 21.62 -10.55 -9.68
N GLY A 667 21.46 -10.91 -10.95
CA GLY A 667 21.60 -12.28 -11.46
C GLY A 667 20.35 -13.16 -11.43
N GLY A 668 19.37 -12.90 -10.56
CA GLY A 668 18.22 -13.79 -10.40
C GLY A 668 18.56 -15.09 -9.67
N SER A 669 17.55 -15.92 -9.41
CA SER A 669 17.67 -17.21 -8.74
C SER A 669 17.01 -18.34 -9.53
N ALA A 670 17.29 -19.58 -9.14
CA ALA A 670 16.70 -20.76 -9.79
C ALA A 670 15.23 -20.93 -9.40
N TYR A 671 14.80 -20.36 -8.27
CA TYR A 671 13.42 -20.44 -7.79
C TYR A 671 12.50 -19.42 -8.46
N GLN A 672 11.40 -19.89 -9.03
CA GLN A 672 10.36 -19.07 -9.67
C GLN A 672 8.97 -19.57 -9.29
N PRO A 673 8.39 -19.08 -8.17
CA PRO A 673 7.05 -19.50 -7.77
C PRO A 673 6.02 -19.11 -8.83
N GLN A 674 5.08 -20.01 -9.09
CA GLN A 674 4.01 -19.85 -10.08
C GLN A 674 2.72 -19.35 -9.42
N THR A 675 1.67 -19.11 -10.21
CA THR A 675 0.29 -18.68 -9.82
C THR A 675 0.04 -17.18 -9.74
N SER A 676 1.08 -16.35 -9.69
CA SER A 676 0.93 -14.88 -9.65
C SER A 676 2.13 -14.19 -10.28
N HIS A 677 1.90 -13.00 -10.84
CA HIS A 677 2.97 -12.10 -11.31
C HIS A 677 3.48 -11.17 -10.20
N TRP A 678 2.88 -11.22 -9.00
CA TRP A 678 3.27 -10.41 -7.85
C TRP A 678 4.40 -11.03 -7.00
N TYR A 679 4.88 -12.22 -7.33
CA TYR A 679 6.12 -12.71 -6.71
C TYR A 679 7.33 -11.90 -7.14
N PHE A 680 8.38 -11.91 -6.30
CA PHE A 680 9.61 -11.19 -6.57
C PHE A 680 10.15 -11.54 -7.97
N PRO A 681 10.22 -10.57 -8.88
CA PRO A 681 10.51 -10.82 -10.29
C PRO A 681 11.98 -11.16 -10.51
N GLN A 682 12.25 -12.00 -11.51
CA GLN A 682 13.62 -12.37 -11.90
C GLN A 682 14.30 -11.27 -12.72
N ALA A 683 15.62 -11.12 -12.55
CA ALA A 683 16.47 -10.21 -13.31
C ALA A 683 17.65 -10.98 -13.93
N TYR A 684 17.34 -11.86 -14.90
CA TYR A 684 18.36 -12.66 -15.58
C TYR A 684 19.18 -11.86 -16.60
N ARG A 685 18.63 -10.76 -17.11
CA ARG A 685 19.36 -9.91 -18.04
C ARG A 685 20.36 -9.04 -17.28
N LEU A 686 21.52 -8.83 -17.88
CA LEU A 686 22.58 -7.99 -17.31
C LEU A 686 22.21 -6.51 -17.27
N ASP A 687 21.19 -6.08 -17.99
CA ASP A 687 20.64 -4.72 -17.92
C ASP A 687 19.44 -4.60 -16.96
N GLU A 688 19.24 -5.57 -16.06
CA GLU A 688 18.15 -5.59 -15.09
C GLU A 688 18.65 -5.76 -13.64
N HIS A 689 17.92 -5.19 -12.68
CA HIS A 689 18.16 -5.39 -11.24
C HIS A 689 16.87 -5.58 -10.45
N GLY A 690 16.95 -6.31 -9.35
CA GLY A 690 15.90 -6.36 -8.33
C GLY A 690 16.18 -5.33 -7.22
N LYS A 691 15.16 -4.60 -6.76
CA LYS A 691 15.22 -3.81 -5.52
C LYS A 691 14.58 -4.61 -4.41
N TYR A 692 15.40 -5.07 -3.47
CA TYR A 692 14.97 -5.82 -2.30
C TYR A 692 14.83 -4.88 -1.11
N LEU A 693 13.63 -4.76 -0.54
CA LEU A 693 13.39 -3.87 0.59
C LEU A 693 13.93 -4.50 1.87
N LEU A 694 14.71 -3.75 2.63
CA LEU A 694 15.35 -4.22 3.86
C LEU A 694 14.57 -3.73 5.08
N MET A 695 14.33 -4.63 6.04
CA MET A 695 13.78 -4.30 7.35
C MET A 695 14.77 -4.67 8.45
N ALA A 696 15.10 -5.95 8.53
CA ALA A 696 15.86 -6.57 9.61
C ALA A 696 16.40 -7.92 9.16
N PRO A 697 17.55 -8.38 9.69
CA PRO A 697 18.16 -9.64 9.28
C PRO A 697 17.23 -10.86 9.35
N SER A 698 16.35 -10.95 10.37
CA SER A 698 15.36 -12.03 10.47
C SER A 698 14.50 -12.19 9.22
N LYS A 699 14.05 -11.08 8.63
CA LYS A 699 13.18 -11.05 7.45
C LYS A 699 13.98 -11.11 6.16
N ASP A 700 15.09 -10.38 6.11
CA ASP A 700 15.85 -10.10 4.89
C ASP A 700 16.69 -11.30 4.41
N ARG A 701 17.06 -12.21 5.32
CA ARG A 701 17.73 -13.48 4.98
C ARG A 701 16.80 -14.36 4.17
N SER A 702 17.31 -14.91 3.07
CA SER A 702 16.54 -15.73 2.12
C SER A 702 17.38 -16.89 1.60
N ALA A 703 16.72 -18.00 1.27
CA ALA A 703 17.34 -19.14 0.60
C ALA A 703 17.84 -18.81 -0.82
N GLY A 704 17.25 -17.79 -1.46
CA GLY A 704 17.53 -17.41 -2.83
C GLY A 704 18.61 -16.35 -3.00
N ILE A 705 19.24 -15.86 -1.92
CA ILE A 705 20.21 -14.76 -1.98
C ILE A 705 21.55 -15.19 -1.36
N GLY A 706 22.61 -15.01 -2.13
CA GLY A 706 24.01 -15.09 -1.73
C GLY A 706 24.77 -13.81 -2.09
N PHE A 707 26.08 -13.92 -2.31
CA PHE A 707 26.93 -12.77 -2.68
C PHE A 707 28.30 -13.21 -3.20
N ARG A 708 29.03 -12.25 -3.75
CA ARG A 708 30.44 -12.36 -4.09
C ARG A 708 31.20 -11.08 -3.72
N CYS A 709 32.52 -11.17 -3.58
CA CYS A 709 33.34 -10.04 -3.21
C CYS A 709 34.24 -9.54 -4.35
N ALA A 710 34.74 -8.32 -4.17
CA ALA A 710 35.75 -7.68 -5.00
C ALA A 710 36.90 -7.11 -4.14
N VAL A 711 38.04 -6.86 -4.79
CA VAL A 711 39.19 -6.11 -4.27
C VAL A 711 39.67 -5.11 -5.32
N ASP A 712 40.31 -4.05 -4.89
CA ASP A 712 40.85 -2.99 -5.75
C ASP A 712 42.29 -3.34 -6.20
N LEU A 713 42.66 -3.00 -7.44
CA LEU A 713 43.98 -3.30 -8.03
C LEU A 713 44.85 -2.05 -8.24
#